data_AF-A0AAE4C8H8-F1
#
_entry.id   AF-A0AAE4C8H8-F1
#
_cell.length_a   1.000
_cell.length_b   1.000
_cell.length_c   1.000
_cell.angle_alpha   90.00
_cell.angle_beta   90.00
_cell.angle_gamma   90.00
#
_symmetry.space_group_name_H-M   'P 1'
#
loop_
_entity.id
_entity.type
_entity.pdbx_description
1 polymer ?
#
loop_
_entity_poly.entity_id
_entity_poly.type
_entity_poly.pdbx_seq_one_letter_code
_entity_poly.pdbx_strand_id
1 'polypeptide(L)'
;MQLVLENFGYASGGWRVERHPRFVTDLTGDGVADVLGFGEGGAWVAPNKGGGTVGDAFLAVADFGFTAGGWRVDRHPRVPADLTGDGRPDIVGFGDGGVWVALNDGNGRFTAPRLVLRDFGYTAGGWRVDRHPRFVADLTGDGRGDIVGFGNGGVWVALNNGDGTFRPPQLVLRDFGYDAGGWRVERHPRFVVDVTGDGRADLVGFGEGGVWVARNNGDGTFAQPVLTVRDFGYAAGGWRVDRHPRVLADTTGDGRPDVVGFGDGGVWVSRNDGNGGFGAPARVVADFGHSAGGWRVDRHPRYVTDLTGDGRADLVGFGDGGVWVSRNDGNGGFAAPTMVLAHFGYGAGGWRVERHPRVLADVTGDGRPDIVGFGDGGVWTAHNNGDGTFQRVRIRRDIWELQADGPWDPITLAYARAIRALQARPGSDPRSWEYQAAIHARAEQTPPGSLWNECQHGSWYFLPWHRAYLYYFEEIVRAEVIAQGGPADWALPYWNYSVPGRAALPPAFRETTMPDGSPNPLFIADRNPAMNDGASLPSTATSAARAMAFTTFTPPPAPGFGGGRTTPQQFWDLHGELEFTPHNDVHVLIGGWMSDAAMAALDPIFWLHHANIDRLWSSWLALGGGRADPADEEWRDTAWGLFDAAGNRVSLANGQLVDTAGQLGYVYQEGVAPGARPGVEPIMSARSDGEPEFVGASDRPITLTGDPARVEVPIDAPTVAARRAAVPAQVLLNLEDVAADRAPATVYEVYVRPLGTPDAVPHHVGNVSFFGIDHLGGRAAAEDRPHGFRRTFDISAWVAELRDRGEWTDAGAAVSFRPVRVEVPPDVRESADPAVVAAAVEAQSAPVTIGRVSIFYR
;
A
#
# COMPACT_ATOMS: atom_id res chain seq x y z
N MET A 1 -9.41 4.03 1.20
CA MET A 1 -9.38 5.34 1.91
C MET A 1 -8.43 5.21 3.09
N GLN A 2 -7.51 6.15 3.26
CA GLN A 2 -6.44 6.10 4.25
C GLN A 2 -6.21 7.49 4.86
N LEU A 3 -5.86 7.55 6.15
CA LEU A 3 -5.34 8.76 6.78
C LEU A 3 -3.84 8.80 6.48
N VAL A 4 -3.39 9.82 5.75
CA VAL A 4 -2.00 9.89 5.24
C VAL A 4 -1.18 10.96 5.93
N LEU A 5 -1.83 11.93 6.58
CA LEU A 5 -1.15 12.99 7.34
C LEU A 5 -2.01 13.41 8.53
N GLU A 6 -1.56 13.10 9.74
CA GLU A 6 -2.21 13.52 10.98
C GLU A 6 -1.98 15.01 11.26
N ASN A 7 -2.79 15.59 12.16
CA ASN A 7 -2.63 16.98 12.65
C ASN A 7 -2.66 18.07 11.55
N PHE A 8 -3.08 17.73 10.34
CA PHE A 8 -3.40 18.66 9.26
C PHE A 8 -4.92 18.82 9.04
N GLY A 9 -5.69 18.35 10.03
CA GLY A 9 -7.15 18.32 10.03
C GLY A 9 -7.81 19.43 10.83
N TYR A 10 -9.13 19.51 10.74
CA TYR A 10 -9.91 20.52 11.45
C TYR A 10 -9.81 20.38 12.98
N ALA A 11 -9.98 19.17 13.52
CA ALA A 11 -9.96 18.94 14.97
C ALA A 11 -8.53 18.74 15.50
N SER A 12 -7.74 17.86 14.88
CA SER A 12 -6.39 17.50 15.34
C SER A 12 -5.36 18.61 15.16
N GLY A 13 -5.51 19.42 14.09
CA GLY A 13 -4.54 20.45 13.71
C GLY A 13 -5.01 21.89 13.82
N GLY A 14 -6.28 22.13 14.16
CA GLY A 14 -6.83 23.49 14.23
C GLY A 14 -6.96 24.18 12.87
N TRP A 15 -6.91 23.44 11.76
CA TRP A 15 -7.07 24.01 10.42
C TRP A 15 -8.51 24.48 10.19
N ARG A 16 -8.69 25.64 9.57
CA ARG A 16 -9.97 26.35 9.48
C ARG A 16 -10.11 26.90 8.07
N VAL A 17 -11.22 26.63 7.37
CA VAL A 17 -11.38 27.04 5.96
C VAL A 17 -11.35 28.57 5.83
N GLU A 18 -11.90 29.28 6.81
CA GLU A 18 -11.98 30.74 6.86
C GLU A 18 -10.64 31.44 7.22
N ARG A 19 -9.61 30.68 7.60
CA ARG A 19 -8.30 31.21 8.01
C ARG A 19 -7.13 30.61 7.23
N HIS A 20 -7.22 29.32 6.94
CA HIS A 20 -6.13 28.45 6.53
C HIS A 20 -6.43 27.77 5.18
N PRO A 21 -6.23 28.46 4.04
CA PRO A 21 -6.28 27.84 2.72
C PRO A 21 -5.30 26.67 2.59
N ARG A 22 -5.72 25.63 1.86
CA ARG A 22 -4.92 24.42 1.61
C ARG A 22 -5.05 24.03 0.15
N PHE A 23 -3.95 23.55 -0.41
CA PHE A 23 -3.79 23.18 -1.81
C PHE A 23 -3.10 21.82 -1.90
N VAL A 24 -3.30 21.13 -3.02
CA VAL A 24 -2.61 19.90 -3.36
C VAL A 24 -1.96 20.14 -4.73
N THR A 25 -0.63 20.12 -4.79
CA THR A 25 0.14 20.48 -5.99
C THR A 25 1.58 19.96 -5.86
N ASP A 26 2.21 19.60 -6.96
CA ASP A 26 3.61 19.14 -6.99
C ASP A 26 4.57 20.30 -6.69
N LEU A 27 5.07 20.42 -5.46
CA LEU A 27 5.98 21.48 -5.04
C LEU A 27 7.45 21.05 -5.12
N THR A 28 7.74 19.76 -5.06
CA THR A 28 9.08 19.18 -5.19
C THR A 28 9.50 19.00 -6.65
N GLY A 29 8.54 18.94 -7.58
CA GLY A 29 8.76 18.67 -9.00
C GLY A 29 9.03 17.19 -9.28
N ASP A 30 8.55 16.29 -8.42
CA ASP A 30 8.75 14.83 -8.57
C ASP A 30 7.60 14.13 -9.33
N GLY A 31 6.61 14.90 -9.80
CA GLY A 31 5.44 14.40 -10.51
C GLY A 31 4.32 13.92 -9.59
N VAL A 32 4.47 14.02 -8.27
CA VAL A 32 3.45 13.62 -7.30
C VAL A 32 3.00 14.84 -6.51
N ALA A 33 1.68 15.02 -6.34
CA ALA A 33 1.18 16.22 -5.69
C ALA A 33 1.42 16.21 -4.16
N ASP A 34 2.00 17.29 -3.65
CA ASP A 34 2.25 17.57 -2.23
C ASP A 34 1.08 18.31 -1.57
N VAL A 35 1.07 18.35 -0.23
CA VAL A 35 0.11 19.16 0.53
C VAL A 35 0.73 20.49 0.94
N LEU A 36 0.12 21.60 0.48
CA LEU A 36 0.45 22.97 0.90
C LEU A 36 -0.66 23.51 1.81
N GLY A 37 -0.31 24.07 2.97
CA GLY A 37 -1.25 24.75 3.85
C GLY A 37 -0.74 26.05 4.42
N PHE A 38 -1.55 27.11 4.34
CA PHE A 38 -1.27 28.40 4.95
C PHE A 38 -1.83 28.42 6.40
N GLY A 39 -1.01 28.05 7.37
CA GLY A 39 -1.39 27.91 8.78
C GLY A 39 -1.33 29.22 9.58
N GLU A 40 -1.24 29.11 10.90
CA GLU A 40 -1.11 30.28 11.79
C GLU A 40 0.27 30.95 11.67
N GLY A 41 1.33 30.13 11.75
CA GLY A 41 2.73 30.57 11.82
C GLY A 41 3.43 30.70 10.47
N GLY A 42 2.78 30.35 9.36
CA GLY A 42 3.31 30.52 8.02
C GLY A 42 2.74 29.52 7.01
N ALA A 43 3.42 29.32 5.88
CA ALA A 43 3.11 28.28 4.91
C ALA A 43 3.84 26.96 5.27
N TRP A 44 3.08 25.87 5.27
CA TRP A 44 3.52 24.52 5.61
C TRP A 44 3.42 23.63 4.39
N VAL A 45 4.42 22.77 4.22
CA VAL A 45 4.46 21.77 3.14
C VAL A 45 4.62 20.40 3.77
N ALA A 46 3.84 19.44 3.27
CA ALA A 46 4.02 18.02 3.56
C ALA A 46 4.30 17.31 2.22
N PRO A 47 5.57 16.97 1.94
CA PRO A 47 5.95 16.33 0.69
C PRO A 47 5.32 14.94 0.56
N ASN A 48 4.85 14.60 -0.63
CA ASN A 48 4.42 13.26 -0.96
C ASN A 48 5.64 12.36 -1.21
N LYS A 49 5.54 11.08 -0.85
CA LYS A 49 6.61 10.09 -1.06
C LYS A 49 6.29 9.13 -2.22
N GLY A 50 5.18 9.37 -2.92
CA GLY A 50 4.62 8.45 -3.91
C GLY A 50 3.78 7.35 -3.27
N GLY A 51 2.99 6.65 -4.10
CA GLY A 51 2.13 5.55 -3.64
C GLY A 51 1.04 5.98 -2.66
N GLY A 52 0.69 7.27 -2.62
CA GLY A 52 -0.32 7.81 -1.72
C GLY A 52 0.12 8.07 -0.28
N THR A 53 1.43 7.99 0.03
CA THR A 53 1.96 8.27 1.37
C THR A 53 2.52 9.69 1.47
N VAL A 54 2.20 10.41 2.56
CA VAL A 54 2.68 11.79 2.77
C VAL A 54 3.71 11.82 3.90
N GLY A 55 4.80 12.57 3.70
CA GLY A 55 5.82 12.83 4.72
C GLY A 55 5.35 13.81 5.79
N ASP A 56 6.18 14.02 6.80
CA ASP A 56 5.88 14.97 7.87
C ASP A 56 5.79 16.40 7.33
N ALA A 57 4.78 17.14 7.80
CA ALA A 57 4.62 18.55 7.47
C ALA A 57 5.71 19.39 8.16
N PHE A 58 6.34 20.30 7.43
CA PHE A 58 7.29 21.27 7.96
C PHE A 58 6.93 22.70 7.59
N LEU A 59 7.41 23.67 8.38
CA LEU A 59 7.25 25.08 8.09
C LEU A 59 8.17 25.48 6.92
N ALA A 60 7.58 25.70 5.74
CA ALA A 60 8.30 26.00 4.51
C ALA A 60 8.73 27.47 4.44
N VAL A 61 7.90 28.39 4.94
CA VAL A 61 8.24 29.82 5.11
C VAL A 61 7.42 30.46 6.23
N ALA A 62 8.07 31.26 7.07
CA ALA A 62 7.47 31.93 8.25
C ALA A 62 6.71 33.23 7.90
N ASP A 63 5.89 33.18 6.86
CA ASP A 63 4.98 34.24 6.40
C ASP A 63 3.80 33.58 5.65
N PHE A 64 2.90 34.35 5.03
CA PHE A 64 1.66 33.89 4.40
C PHE A 64 0.66 33.24 5.37
N GLY A 65 0.99 33.18 6.66
CA GLY A 65 0.15 32.65 7.72
C GLY A 65 -0.88 33.65 8.23
N PHE A 66 -1.86 33.15 8.95
CA PHE A 66 -2.90 34.01 9.53
C PHE A 66 -2.31 34.96 10.59
N THR A 67 -1.47 34.44 11.48
CA THR A 67 -0.81 35.25 12.51
C THR A 67 0.53 35.80 12.00
N ALA A 68 1.39 34.93 11.46
CA ALA A 68 2.63 35.33 10.82
C ALA A 68 2.37 35.92 9.42
N GLY A 69 2.59 37.22 9.25
CA GLY A 69 2.29 37.95 8.01
C GLY A 69 0.89 38.56 7.94
N GLY A 70 -0.02 38.21 8.85
CA GLY A 70 -1.34 38.86 8.96
C GLY A 70 -2.31 38.56 7.82
N TRP A 71 -2.17 37.41 7.15
CA TRP A 71 -2.97 37.08 5.98
C TRP A 71 -4.41 36.69 6.33
N ARG A 72 -5.37 37.04 5.47
CA ARG A 72 -6.81 36.91 5.75
C ARG A 72 -7.52 36.42 4.49
N VAL A 73 -8.35 35.38 4.59
CA VAL A 73 -9.01 34.77 3.41
C VAL A 73 -10.00 35.73 2.74
N ASP A 74 -10.67 36.58 3.52
CA ASP A 74 -11.63 37.59 3.05
C ASP A 74 -10.97 38.82 2.38
N ARG A 75 -9.64 38.94 2.43
CA ARG A 75 -8.91 40.10 1.89
C ARG A 75 -7.76 39.73 0.95
N HIS A 76 -7.02 38.69 1.30
CA HIS A 76 -5.70 38.36 0.76
C HIS A 76 -5.69 36.98 0.11
N PRO A 77 -6.05 36.88 -1.19
CA PRO A 77 -5.85 35.67 -1.97
C PRO A 77 -4.38 35.24 -1.97
N ARG A 78 -4.16 33.93 -1.91
CA ARG A 78 -2.85 33.27 -1.98
C ARG A 78 -3.01 32.06 -2.88
N VAL A 79 -2.12 31.89 -3.84
CA VAL A 79 -2.17 30.79 -4.81
C VAL A 79 -0.76 30.27 -5.10
N PRO A 80 -0.60 28.94 -5.27
CA PRO A 80 0.59 28.39 -5.91
C PRO A 80 0.56 28.66 -7.43
N ALA A 81 1.67 29.12 -8.01
CA ALA A 81 1.81 29.29 -9.47
C ALA A 81 3.28 29.28 -9.88
N ASP A 82 3.64 28.66 -10.99
CA ASP A 82 5.00 28.70 -11.52
C ASP A 82 5.30 30.06 -12.17
N LEU A 83 6.18 30.85 -11.54
CA LEU A 83 6.58 32.16 -12.06
C LEU A 83 7.91 32.10 -12.80
N THR A 84 8.66 31.00 -12.71
CA THR A 84 10.02 30.90 -13.23
C THR A 84 10.11 29.99 -14.46
N GLY A 85 9.08 29.17 -14.70
CA GLY A 85 9.00 28.20 -15.79
C GLY A 85 9.79 26.92 -15.49
N ASP A 86 10.04 26.63 -14.20
CA ASP A 86 10.82 25.47 -13.76
C ASP A 86 9.95 24.25 -13.43
N GLY A 87 8.63 24.37 -13.63
CA GLY A 87 7.64 23.33 -13.34
C GLY A 87 7.23 23.24 -11.87
N ARG A 88 7.79 24.07 -10.99
CA ARG A 88 7.52 24.05 -9.55
C ARG A 88 6.77 25.31 -9.14
N PRO A 89 5.56 25.20 -8.57
CA PRO A 89 4.81 26.37 -8.16
C PRO A 89 5.49 27.17 -7.04
N ASP A 90 5.53 28.48 -7.23
CA ASP A 90 5.90 29.50 -6.23
C ASP A 90 4.67 29.97 -5.45
N ILE A 91 4.86 30.70 -4.34
CA ILE A 91 3.75 31.34 -3.63
C ILE A 91 3.55 32.76 -4.15
N VAL A 92 2.34 33.05 -4.66
CA VAL A 92 1.85 34.40 -4.96
C VAL A 92 0.79 34.81 -3.94
N GLY A 93 1.03 35.88 -3.20
CA GLY A 93 0.09 36.45 -2.24
C GLY A 93 -0.30 37.89 -2.56
N PHE A 94 -1.60 38.15 -2.65
CA PHE A 94 -2.15 39.49 -2.85
C PHE A 94 -2.46 40.14 -1.48
N GLY A 95 -1.46 40.72 -0.84
CA GLY A 95 -1.54 41.28 0.51
C GLY A 95 -2.10 42.72 0.58
N ASP A 96 -1.97 43.37 1.73
CA ASP A 96 -2.41 44.78 1.89
C ASP A 96 -1.62 45.75 1.00
N GLY A 97 -0.29 45.61 1.00
CA GLY A 97 0.63 46.51 0.31
C GLY A 97 0.86 46.21 -1.17
N GLY A 98 0.31 45.12 -1.69
CA GLY A 98 0.45 44.69 -3.08
C GLY A 98 0.71 43.18 -3.22
N VAL A 99 1.39 42.79 -4.30
CA VAL A 99 1.73 41.40 -4.61
C VAL A 99 3.05 41.01 -3.94
N TRP A 100 3.00 39.95 -3.16
CA TRP A 100 4.14 39.31 -2.51
C TRP A 100 4.44 37.98 -3.19
N VAL A 101 5.71 37.70 -3.44
CA VAL A 101 6.19 36.45 -4.03
C VAL A 101 7.23 35.81 -3.13
N ALA A 102 7.13 34.51 -2.96
CA ALA A 102 8.20 33.68 -2.42
C ALA A 102 8.48 32.53 -3.40
N LEU A 103 9.68 32.55 -3.98
CA LEU A 103 10.12 31.56 -4.95
C LEU A 103 10.42 30.22 -4.28
N ASN A 104 10.04 29.12 -4.92
CA ASN A 104 10.32 27.75 -4.50
C ASN A 104 11.80 27.40 -4.75
N ASP A 105 12.44 26.69 -3.81
CA ASP A 105 13.84 26.29 -3.89
C ASP A 105 14.06 24.87 -4.44
N GLY A 106 12.99 24.17 -4.80
CA GLY A 106 13.03 22.82 -5.36
C GLY A 106 12.88 21.69 -4.34
N ASN A 107 12.83 21.99 -3.04
CA ASN A 107 12.64 20.98 -1.98
C ASN A 107 11.39 21.27 -1.13
N GLY A 108 10.40 21.95 -1.70
CA GLY A 108 9.19 22.39 -0.99
C GLY A 108 9.43 23.51 0.03
N ARG A 109 10.59 24.17 0.00
CA ARG A 109 10.89 25.38 0.78
C ARG A 109 10.83 26.61 -0.11
N PHE A 110 10.63 27.77 0.52
CA PHE A 110 10.50 29.03 -0.20
C PHE A 110 11.49 30.08 0.28
N THR A 111 11.89 30.95 -0.64
CA THR A 111 12.66 32.16 -0.34
C THR A 111 11.88 33.11 0.59
N ALA A 112 12.58 34.05 1.23
CA ALA A 112 11.91 35.07 2.01
C ALA A 112 10.94 35.88 1.12
N PRO A 113 9.68 36.12 1.54
CA PRO A 113 8.71 36.82 0.72
C PRO A 113 9.16 38.24 0.37
N ARG A 114 8.94 38.63 -0.89
CA ARG A 114 9.28 39.98 -1.39
C ARG A 114 8.04 40.65 -1.94
N LEU A 115 7.82 41.92 -1.57
CA LEU A 115 6.85 42.77 -2.22
C LEU A 115 7.37 43.13 -3.61
N VAL A 116 6.81 42.54 -4.65
CA VAL A 116 7.28 42.68 -6.04
C VAL A 116 6.46 43.68 -6.85
N LEU A 117 5.21 43.96 -6.44
CA LEU A 117 4.36 44.93 -7.12
C LEU A 117 3.44 45.67 -6.14
N ARG A 118 3.37 47.00 -6.24
CA ARG A 118 2.52 47.86 -5.38
C ARG A 118 1.14 48.15 -5.98
N ASP A 119 0.49 47.09 -6.44
CA ASP A 119 -0.90 47.08 -6.92
C ASP A 119 -1.49 45.69 -6.65
N PHE A 120 -2.72 45.41 -7.07
CA PHE A 120 -3.48 44.17 -6.81
C PHE A 120 -3.70 43.85 -5.32
N GLY A 121 -3.28 44.73 -4.41
CA GLY A 121 -3.39 44.58 -2.97
C GLY A 121 -4.67 45.18 -2.40
N TYR A 122 -4.99 44.82 -1.17
CA TYR A 122 -6.20 45.31 -0.50
C TYR A 122 -6.17 46.82 -0.27
N THR A 123 -5.03 47.35 0.21
CA THR A 123 -4.83 48.78 0.38
C THR A 123 -4.18 49.39 -0.87
N ALA A 124 -3.10 48.79 -1.37
CA ALA A 124 -2.45 49.21 -2.60
C ALA A 124 -3.24 48.74 -3.83
N GLY A 125 -3.93 49.66 -4.50
CA GLY A 125 -4.80 49.38 -5.65
C GLY A 125 -6.28 49.18 -5.30
N GLY A 126 -6.62 48.99 -4.02
CA GLY A 126 -8.02 48.95 -3.57
C GLY A 126 -8.78 47.67 -3.94
N TRP A 127 -8.07 46.55 -4.09
CA TRP A 127 -8.64 45.28 -4.53
C TRP A 127 -9.44 44.59 -3.41
N ARG A 128 -10.48 43.83 -3.76
CA ARG A 128 -11.50 43.31 -2.83
C ARG A 128 -11.93 41.93 -3.29
N VAL A 129 -11.96 40.94 -2.40
CA VAL A 129 -12.27 39.55 -2.77
C VAL A 129 -13.72 39.40 -3.25
N ASP A 130 -14.65 40.16 -2.66
CA ASP A 130 -16.08 40.18 -3.01
C ASP A 130 -16.40 40.92 -4.33
N ARG A 131 -15.41 41.56 -4.97
CA ARG A 131 -15.62 42.34 -6.21
C ARG A 131 -14.66 41.99 -7.34
N HIS A 132 -13.39 41.78 -6.98
CA HIS A 132 -12.25 41.78 -7.89
C HIS A 132 -11.51 40.43 -7.86
N PRO A 133 -11.95 39.44 -8.66
CA PRO A 133 -11.19 38.23 -8.91
C PRO A 133 -9.80 38.53 -9.46
N ARG A 134 -8.82 37.76 -9.01
CA ARG A 134 -7.41 37.85 -9.40
C ARG A 134 -6.90 36.44 -9.65
N PHE A 135 -6.17 36.27 -10.74
CA PHE A 135 -5.63 34.99 -11.21
C PHE A 135 -4.16 35.15 -11.56
N VAL A 136 -3.46 34.03 -11.57
CA VAL A 136 -2.13 33.89 -12.15
C VAL A 136 -2.23 32.84 -13.25
N ALA A 137 -1.90 33.21 -14.49
CA ALA A 137 -2.03 32.34 -15.67
C ALA A 137 -1.06 32.79 -16.76
N ASP A 138 -0.59 31.85 -17.59
CA ASP A 138 0.28 32.18 -18.73
C ASP A 138 -0.51 32.85 -19.86
N LEU A 139 -0.27 34.14 -20.08
CA LEU A 139 -0.91 34.91 -21.14
C LEU A 139 -0.04 35.03 -22.39
N THR A 140 1.24 34.67 -22.30
CA THR A 140 2.21 34.89 -23.40
C THR A 140 2.63 33.59 -24.08
N GLY A 141 2.33 32.44 -23.47
CA GLY A 141 2.69 31.11 -23.94
C GLY A 141 4.15 30.76 -23.62
N ASP A 142 4.74 31.41 -22.62
CA ASP A 142 6.14 31.21 -22.23
C ASP A 142 6.32 30.24 -21.05
N GLY A 143 5.22 29.63 -20.59
CA GLY A 143 5.17 28.69 -19.47
C GLY A 143 5.16 29.35 -18.10
N ARG A 144 5.07 30.69 -18.01
CA ARG A 144 5.18 31.44 -16.74
C ARG A 144 3.90 32.19 -16.43
N GLY A 145 3.51 32.17 -15.17
CA GLY A 145 2.28 32.82 -14.73
C GLY A 145 2.37 34.36 -14.75
N ASP A 146 1.44 35.00 -15.46
CA ASP A 146 1.17 36.45 -15.43
C ASP A 146 -0.01 36.78 -14.51
N ILE A 147 -0.07 38.01 -13.98
CA ILE A 147 -1.21 38.42 -13.14
C ILE A 147 -2.32 39.00 -14.00
N VAL A 148 -3.54 38.47 -13.84
CA VAL A 148 -4.78 39.01 -14.40
C VAL A 148 -5.73 39.38 -13.26
N GLY A 149 -6.15 40.64 -13.20
CA GLY A 149 -7.12 41.11 -12.22
C GLY A 149 -8.33 41.79 -12.87
N PHE A 150 -9.52 41.37 -12.45
CA PHE A 150 -10.79 41.97 -12.85
C PHE A 150 -11.15 43.12 -11.88
N GLY A 151 -10.66 44.32 -12.16
CA GLY A 151 -10.83 45.51 -11.30
C GLY A 151 -12.15 46.26 -11.52
N ASN A 152 -12.28 47.46 -10.94
CA ASN A 152 -13.47 48.32 -11.16
C ASN A 152 -13.60 48.74 -12.63
N GLY A 153 -12.52 49.26 -13.21
CA GLY A 153 -12.50 49.84 -14.56
C GLY A 153 -12.32 48.83 -15.70
N GLY A 154 -12.21 47.54 -15.40
CA GLY A 154 -12.00 46.47 -16.39
C GLY A 154 -10.90 45.49 -15.99
N VAL A 155 -10.29 44.83 -16.98
CA VAL A 155 -9.23 43.83 -16.79
C VAL A 155 -7.87 44.50 -16.79
N TRP A 156 -7.09 44.23 -15.74
CA TRP A 156 -5.72 44.67 -15.55
C TRP A 156 -4.76 43.50 -15.66
N VAL A 157 -3.66 43.68 -16.38
CA VAL A 157 -2.62 42.66 -16.57
C VAL A 157 -1.28 43.21 -16.13
N ALA A 158 -0.53 42.40 -15.37
CA ALA A 158 0.89 42.62 -15.12
C ALA A 158 1.68 41.39 -15.59
N LEU A 159 2.46 41.60 -16.65
CA LEU A 159 3.29 40.54 -17.24
C LEU A 159 4.49 40.21 -16.35
N ASN A 160 4.81 38.93 -16.27
CA ASN A 160 5.93 38.39 -15.53
C ASN A 160 7.25 38.61 -16.29
N ASN A 161 8.33 38.86 -15.54
CA ASN A 161 9.69 38.99 -16.09
C ASN A 161 10.46 37.65 -16.08
N GLY A 162 9.91 36.62 -15.44
CA GLY A 162 10.47 35.27 -15.31
C GLY A 162 11.42 35.06 -14.13
N ASP A 163 11.54 36.05 -13.26
CA ASP A 163 12.35 36.02 -12.04
C ASP A 163 11.51 36.21 -10.77
N GLY A 164 10.19 36.00 -10.88
CA GLY A 164 9.21 36.27 -9.83
C GLY A 164 8.80 37.74 -9.69
N THR A 165 9.29 38.64 -10.56
CA THR A 165 8.86 40.05 -10.59
C THR A 165 7.94 40.35 -11.77
N PHE A 166 7.17 41.45 -11.65
CA PHE A 166 6.16 41.82 -12.65
C PHE A 166 6.38 43.24 -13.18
N ARG A 167 5.97 43.46 -14.43
CA ARG A 167 5.89 44.79 -15.04
C ARG A 167 4.74 45.61 -14.43
N PRO A 168 4.75 46.94 -14.56
CA PRO A 168 3.64 47.78 -14.09
C PRO A 168 2.30 47.36 -14.73
N PRO A 169 1.22 47.25 -13.95
CA PRO A 169 -0.07 46.79 -14.45
C PRO A 169 -0.65 47.74 -15.49
N GLN A 170 -1.25 47.16 -16.53
CA GLN A 170 -1.91 47.88 -17.61
C GLN A 170 -3.40 47.53 -17.64
N LEU A 171 -4.27 48.53 -17.83
CA LEU A 171 -5.68 48.30 -18.13
C LEU A 171 -5.79 47.87 -19.60
N VAL A 172 -6.05 46.59 -19.84
CA VAL A 172 -6.03 46.00 -21.19
C VAL A 172 -7.42 45.86 -21.81
N LEU A 173 -8.47 45.82 -20.99
CA LEU A 173 -9.86 45.68 -21.48
C LEU A 173 -10.84 46.43 -20.57
N ARG A 174 -11.76 47.22 -21.14
CA ARG A 174 -12.82 47.96 -20.41
C ARG A 174 -14.16 47.22 -20.38
N ASP A 175 -14.07 45.94 -20.06
CA ASP A 175 -15.20 45.05 -19.77
C ASP A 175 -14.75 44.05 -18.69
N PHE A 176 -15.59 43.10 -18.30
CA PHE A 176 -15.38 42.16 -17.18
C PHE A 176 -15.13 42.81 -15.81
N GLY A 177 -15.13 44.14 -15.74
CA GLY A 177 -14.89 44.93 -14.54
C GLY A 177 -16.17 45.11 -13.73
N TYR A 178 -15.98 45.47 -12.45
CA TYR A 178 -17.10 45.69 -11.53
C TYR A 178 -17.96 46.87 -11.99
N ASP A 179 -17.36 48.00 -12.33
CA ASP A 179 -18.08 49.18 -12.83
C ASP A 179 -18.13 49.16 -14.36
N ALA A 180 -16.99 49.00 -15.02
CA ALA A 180 -16.88 48.88 -16.47
C ALA A 180 -17.26 47.45 -16.91
N GLY A 181 -18.56 47.24 -17.10
CA GLY A 181 -19.17 45.97 -17.53
C GLY A 181 -20.21 45.42 -16.56
N GLY A 182 -20.31 45.94 -15.33
CA GLY A 182 -21.34 45.54 -14.37
C GLY A 182 -21.17 44.12 -13.81
N TRP A 183 -19.96 43.57 -13.83
CA TRP A 183 -19.69 42.20 -13.38
C TRP A 183 -19.72 42.09 -11.85
N ARG A 184 -20.18 40.96 -11.34
CA ARG A 184 -20.51 40.77 -9.91
C ARG A 184 -20.09 39.37 -9.50
N VAL A 185 -19.33 39.21 -8.41
CA VAL A 185 -18.80 37.88 -8.02
C VAL A 185 -19.94 36.94 -7.63
N GLU A 186 -21.00 37.47 -7.02
CA GLU A 186 -22.18 36.72 -6.59
C GLU A 186 -23.12 36.29 -7.75
N ARG A 187 -22.85 36.74 -8.99
CA ARG A 187 -23.67 36.41 -10.17
C ARG A 187 -22.88 35.83 -11.33
N HIS A 188 -21.69 36.39 -11.56
CA HIS A 188 -20.93 36.28 -12.80
C HIS A 188 -19.53 35.68 -12.56
N PRO A 189 -19.43 34.33 -12.56
CA PRO A 189 -18.14 33.62 -12.61
C PRO A 189 -17.30 34.08 -13.79
N ARG A 190 -15.99 34.18 -13.57
CA ARG A 190 -14.97 34.58 -14.55
C ARG A 190 -13.77 33.66 -14.40
N PHE A 191 -13.18 33.28 -15.53
CA PHE A 191 -12.08 32.34 -15.64
C PHE A 191 -11.03 32.88 -16.61
N VAL A 192 -9.79 32.45 -16.41
CA VAL A 192 -8.65 32.70 -17.29
C VAL A 192 -8.13 31.34 -17.72
N VAL A 193 -8.43 30.92 -18.95
CA VAL A 193 -8.15 29.56 -19.46
C VAL A 193 -8.04 29.58 -20.97
N ASP A 194 -7.14 28.77 -21.53
CA ASP A 194 -6.97 28.63 -22.98
C ASP A 194 -8.17 27.87 -23.59
N VAL A 195 -9.08 28.59 -24.23
CA VAL A 195 -10.21 27.99 -24.97
C VAL A 195 -9.90 27.83 -26.45
N THR A 196 -8.77 28.37 -26.91
CA THR A 196 -8.34 28.35 -28.32
C THR A 196 -7.25 27.32 -28.61
N GLY A 197 -6.77 26.60 -27.59
CA GLY A 197 -5.72 25.58 -27.69
C GLY A 197 -4.43 26.11 -28.29
N ASP A 198 -4.13 27.40 -28.09
CA ASP A 198 -2.94 28.06 -28.63
C ASP A 198 -1.80 28.20 -27.61
N GLY A 199 -1.99 27.64 -26.41
CA GLY A 199 -1.06 27.67 -25.29
C GLY A 199 -1.17 28.94 -24.45
N ARG A 200 -2.16 29.81 -24.69
CA ARG A 200 -2.31 31.08 -24.00
C ARG A 200 -3.71 31.22 -23.42
N ALA A 201 -3.80 31.66 -22.17
CA ALA A 201 -5.10 31.74 -21.53
C ALA A 201 -5.95 32.91 -22.06
N ASP A 202 -7.22 32.63 -22.36
CA ASP A 202 -8.25 33.60 -22.74
C ASP A 202 -9.10 34.00 -21.53
N LEU A 203 -9.95 35.03 -21.69
CA LEU A 203 -10.95 35.38 -20.66
C LEU A 203 -12.30 34.78 -21.00
N VAL A 204 -12.88 34.05 -20.05
CA VAL A 204 -14.25 33.53 -20.16
C VAL A 204 -15.07 34.03 -18.99
N GLY A 205 -16.25 34.60 -19.25
CA GLY A 205 -17.16 35.01 -18.19
C GLY A 205 -18.61 34.66 -18.45
N PHE A 206 -19.26 34.21 -17.39
CA PHE A 206 -20.68 33.87 -17.36
C PHE A 206 -21.49 35.10 -16.92
N GLY A 207 -21.82 35.96 -17.88
CA GLY A 207 -22.46 37.26 -17.64
C GLY A 207 -23.99 37.20 -17.49
N GLU A 208 -24.66 38.33 -17.63
CA GLU A 208 -26.13 38.39 -17.61
C GLU A 208 -26.74 37.66 -18.82
N GLY A 209 -26.22 37.93 -20.03
CA GLY A 209 -26.75 37.42 -21.29
C GLY A 209 -26.23 36.05 -21.75
N GLY A 210 -25.26 35.47 -21.04
CA GLY A 210 -24.70 34.16 -21.33
C GLY A 210 -23.18 34.08 -21.17
N VAL A 211 -22.51 33.23 -21.96
CA VAL A 211 -21.05 33.03 -21.93
C VAL A 211 -20.36 34.00 -22.88
N TRP A 212 -19.43 34.79 -22.35
CA TRP A 212 -18.62 35.76 -23.10
C TRP A 212 -17.17 35.30 -23.12
N VAL A 213 -16.53 35.42 -24.30
CA VAL A 213 -15.11 35.11 -24.49
C VAL A 213 -14.38 36.32 -25.04
N ALA A 214 -13.29 36.72 -24.40
CA ALA A 214 -12.33 37.66 -24.95
C ALA A 214 -11.02 36.92 -25.21
N ARG A 215 -10.68 36.77 -26.50
CA ARG A 215 -9.49 36.03 -26.93
C ARG A 215 -8.22 36.81 -26.63
N ASN A 216 -7.18 36.10 -26.23
CA ASN A 216 -5.86 36.65 -25.96
C ASN A 216 -5.12 36.92 -27.29
N ASN A 217 -4.44 38.07 -27.37
CA ASN A 217 -3.64 38.46 -28.54
C ASN A 217 -2.18 37.94 -28.45
N GLY A 218 -1.79 37.36 -27.33
CA GLY A 218 -0.46 36.78 -27.05
C GLY A 218 0.59 37.75 -26.53
N ASP A 219 0.21 39.00 -26.28
CA ASP A 219 1.06 40.04 -25.69
C ASP A 219 0.53 40.54 -24.33
N GLY A 220 -0.39 39.78 -23.71
CA GLY A 220 -1.09 40.15 -22.49
C GLY A 220 -2.30 41.08 -22.71
N THR A 221 -2.65 41.40 -23.96
CA THR A 221 -3.88 42.13 -24.29
C THR A 221 -4.97 41.20 -24.84
N PHE A 222 -6.22 41.67 -24.84
CA PHE A 222 -7.37 40.87 -25.27
C PHE A 222 -8.21 41.58 -26.33
N ALA A 223 -8.81 40.79 -27.21
CA ALA A 223 -9.86 41.27 -28.11
C ALA A 223 -11.12 41.71 -27.35
N GLN A 224 -12.03 42.40 -28.03
CA GLN A 224 -13.34 42.71 -27.44
C GLN A 224 -14.13 41.43 -27.16
N PRO A 225 -14.87 41.35 -26.03
CA PRO A 225 -15.61 40.17 -25.68
C PRO A 225 -16.73 39.87 -26.67
N VAL A 226 -16.87 38.61 -27.03
CA VAL A 226 -17.92 38.08 -27.89
C VAL A 226 -18.84 37.18 -27.09
N LEU A 227 -20.15 37.39 -27.21
CA LEU A 227 -21.16 36.49 -26.64
C LEU A 227 -21.22 35.21 -27.49
N THR A 228 -20.71 34.12 -26.95
CA THR A 228 -20.58 32.83 -27.66
C THR A 228 -21.80 31.93 -27.42
N VAL A 229 -22.38 31.95 -26.22
CA VAL A 229 -23.57 31.15 -25.87
C VAL A 229 -24.62 32.02 -25.18
N ARG A 230 -25.88 31.94 -25.61
CA ARG A 230 -27.04 32.61 -24.97
C ARG A 230 -27.71 31.76 -23.89
N ASP A 231 -26.90 31.16 -23.03
CA ASP A 231 -27.29 30.35 -21.88
C ASP A 231 -26.13 30.41 -20.84
N PHE A 232 -26.22 29.70 -19.73
CA PHE A 232 -25.28 29.74 -18.60
C PHE A 232 -25.15 31.12 -17.91
N GLY A 233 -25.93 32.11 -18.34
CA GLY A 233 -25.96 33.46 -17.82
C GLY A 233 -26.94 33.65 -16.66
N TYR A 234 -26.78 34.75 -15.93
CA TYR A 234 -27.65 35.05 -14.79
C TYR A 234 -29.10 35.35 -15.23
N ALA A 235 -29.28 36.20 -16.24
CA ALA A 235 -30.59 36.46 -16.83
C ALA A 235 -30.93 35.42 -17.92
N ALA A 236 -30.00 35.17 -18.85
CA ALA A 236 -30.16 34.17 -19.90
C ALA A 236 -29.85 32.76 -19.37
N GLY A 237 -30.88 31.94 -19.20
CA GLY A 237 -30.76 30.58 -18.65
C GLY A 237 -30.98 30.48 -17.13
N GLY A 238 -31.01 31.60 -16.41
CA GLY A 238 -31.40 31.63 -15.00
C GLY A 238 -30.35 31.05 -14.03
N TRP A 239 -29.07 31.07 -14.40
CA TRP A 239 -28.00 30.45 -13.61
C TRP A 239 -27.66 31.26 -12.36
N ARG A 240 -27.29 30.59 -11.27
CA ARG A 240 -27.12 31.19 -9.93
C ARG A 240 -25.89 30.62 -9.26
N VAL A 241 -25.00 31.45 -8.71
CA VAL A 241 -23.73 30.99 -8.11
C VAL A 241 -23.96 30.13 -6.87
N ASP A 242 -25.00 30.42 -6.08
CA ASP A 242 -25.38 29.68 -4.88
C ASP A 242 -26.07 28.33 -5.17
N ARG A 243 -26.36 28.01 -6.44
CA ARG A 243 -27.08 26.77 -6.82
C ARG A 243 -26.41 25.98 -7.93
N HIS A 244 -25.89 26.68 -8.93
CA HIS A 244 -25.47 26.14 -10.22
C HIS A 244 -23.98 26.39 -10.48
N PRO A 245 -23.10 25.45 -10.07
CA PRO A 245 -21.71 25.47 -10.46
C PRO A 245 -21.56 25.48 -11.99
N ARG A 246 -20.62 26.29 -12.47
CA ARG A 246 -20.25 26.44 -13.88
C ARG A 246 -18.74 26.41 -13.94
N VAL A 247 -18.20 25.55 -14.79
CA VAL A 247 -16.75 25.31 -14.94
C VAL A 247 -16.42 25.11 -16.43
N LEU A 248 -15.14 25.09 -16.73
CA LEU A 248 -14.58 24.79 -18.04
C LEU A 248 -13.73 23.54 -17.91
N ALA A 249 -13.97 22.52 -18.74
CA ALA A 249 -13.25 21.25 -18.71
C ALA A 249 -13.31 20.56 -20.07
N ASP A 250 -12.26 19.86 -20.46
CA ASP A 250 -12.23 19.13 -21.74
C ASP A 250 -13.05 17.83 -21.63
N THR A 251 -14.27 17.85 -22.14
CA THR A 251 -15.15 16.68 -22.15
C THR A 251 -15.03 15.87 -23.44
N THR A 252 -14.22 16.32 -24.39
CA THR A 252 -14.06 15.67 -25.71
C THR A 252 -12.70 15.00 -25.91
N GLY A 253 -11.69 15.39 -25.12
CA GLY A 253 -10.31 14.92 -25.21
C GLY A 253 -9.53 15.57 -26.35
N ASP A 254 -9.94 16.75 -26.82
CA ASP A 254 -9.30 17.49 -27.90
C ASP A 254 -8.29 18.55 -27.39
N GLY A 255 -8.09 18.63 -26.07
CA GLY A 255 -7.24 19.59 -25.39
C GLY A 255 -7.87 20.96 -25.20
N ARG A 256 -9.15 21.14 -25.54
CA ARG A 256 -9.86 22.43 -25.46
C ARG A 256 -11.04 22.30 -24.50
N PRO A 257 -11.12 23.15 -23.46
CA PRO A 257 -12.18 23.02 -22.49
C PRO A 257 -13.54 23.43 -23.06
N ASP A 258 -14.55 22.66 -22.70
CA ASP A 258 -15.97 22.91 -22.94
C ASP A 258 -16.62 23.63 -21.76
N VAL A 259 -17.76 24.30 -22.00
CA VAL A 259 -18.58 24.83 -20.90
C VAL A 259 -19.37 23.70 -20.26
N VAL A 260 -19.20 23.51 -18.95
CA VAL A 260 -19.97 22.54 -18.16
C VAL A 260 -20.73 23.26 -17.05
N GLY A 261 -22.05 23.08 -17.01
CA GLY A 261 -22.92 23.67 -16.01
C GLY A 261 -23.80 22.64 -15.30
N PHE A 262 -23.77 22.65 -13.98
CA PHE A 262 -24.63 21.84 -13.11
C PHE A 262 -25.91 22.62 -12.80
N GLY A 263 -26.93 22.50 -13.67
CA GLY A 263 -28.18 23.26 -13.60
C GLY A 263 -29.24 22.63 -12.68
N ASP A 264 -30.48 23.11 -12.77
CA ASP A 264 -31.60 22.53 -12.00
C ASP A 264 -31.90 21.08 -12.40
N GLY A 265 -32.03 20.84 -13.71
CA GLY A 265 -32.48 19.57 -14.28
C GLY A 265 -31.36 18.58 -14.62
N GLY A 266 -30.11 18.88 -14.26
CA GLY A 266 -28.95 18.00 -14.48
C GLY A 266 -27.70 18.74 -14.97
N VAL A 267 -26.77 18.00 -15.58
CA VAL A 267 -25.52 18.55 -16.16
C VAL A 267 -25.70 18.90 -17.63
N TRP A 268 -25.27 20.09 -17.99
CA TRP A 268 -25.30 20.63 -19.35
C TRP A 268 -23.89 20.88 -19.84
N VAL A 269 -23.61 20.47 -21.07
CA VAL A 269 -22.33 20.70 -21.75
C VAL A 269 -22.60 21.50 -23.02
N SER A 270 -21.79 22.52 -23.24
CA SER A 270 -21.73 23.27 -24.49
C SER A 270 -20.33 23.17 -25.05
N ARG A 271 -20.19 22.36 -26.11
CA ARG A 271 -18.89 21.95 -26.65
C ARG A 271 -18.17 23.11 -27.32
N ASN A 272 -16.85 23.17 -27.16
CA ASN A 272 -15.99 24.10 -27.85
C ASN A 272 -16.04 23.85 -29.37
N ASP A 273 -16.04 24.92 -30.17
CA ASP A 273 -16.10 24.85 -31.63
C ASP A 273 -14.72 24.78 -32.32
N GLY A 274 -13.64 24.66 -31.52
CA GLY A 274 -12.26 24.61 -31.98
C GLY A 274 -11.63 25.98 -32.23
N ASN A 275 -12.37 27.08 -32.03
CA ASN A 275 -11.85 28.43 -32.16
C ASN A 275 -12.19 29.30 -30.93
N GLY A 276 -12.45 28.71 -29.76
CA GLY A 276 -12.82 29.46 -28.56
C GLY A 276 -14.25 30.03 -28.58
N GLY A 277 -15.08 29.59 -29.53
CA GLY A 277 -16.54 29.67 -29.43
C GLY A 277 -17.12 28.37 -28.87
N PHE A 278 -18.43 28.34 -28.64
CA PHE A 278 -19.10 27.15 -28.14
C PHE A 278 -20.43 26.92 -28.87
N GLY A 279 -20.80 25.65 -29.02
CA GLY A 279 -22.03 25.21 -29.65
C GLY A 279 -23.30 25.42 -28.82
N ALA A 280 -24.39 24.75 -29.23
CA ALA A 280 -25.62 24.76 -28.45
C ALA A 280 -25.46 23.89 -27.18
N PRO A 281 -25.95 24.35 -26.01
CA PRO A 281 -25.95 23.54 -24.80
C PRO A 281 -26.81 22.28 -24.93
N ALA A 282 -26.29 21.15 -24.48
CA ALA A 282 -27.00 19.88 -24.41
C ALA A 282 -26.97 19.34 -22.98
N ARG A 283 -28.10 18.81 -22.50
CA ARG A 283 -28.14 18.09 -21.22
C ARG A 283 -27.55 16.70 -21.42
N VAL A 284 -26.47 16.42 -20.72
CA VAL A 284 -25.73 15.15 -20.85
C VAL A 284 -26.05 14.16 -19.73
N VAL A 285 -26.45 14.65 -18.54
CA VAL A 285 -26.83 13.81 -17.40
C VAL A 285 -28.05 14.41 -16.70
N ALA A 286 -29.02 13.58 -16.32
CA ALA A 286 -30.22 13.99 -15.57
C ALA A 286 -30.08 13.78 -14.04
N ASP A 287 -28.91 14.16 -13.52
CA ASP A 287 -28.49 14.09 -12.11
C ASP A 287 -27.41 15.17 -11.89
N PHE A 288 -26.77 15.23 -10.72
CA PHE A 288 -25.84 16.28 -10.29
C PHE A 288 -26.44 17.70 -10.29
N GLY A 289 -27.74 17.83 -10.53
CA GLY A 289 -28.48 19.06 -10.60
C GLY A 289 -29.13 19.46 -9.28
N HIS A 290 -29.53 20.73 -9.17
CA HIS A 290 -30.16 21.23 -7.95
C HIS A 290 -31.50 20.53 -7.66
N SER A 291 -32.33 20.35 -8.68
CA SER A 291 -33.60 19.63 -8.58
C SER A 291 -33.41 18.14 -8.91
N ALA A 292 -32.70 17.84 -10.01
CA ALA A 292 -32.38 16.48 -10.41
C ALA A 292 -31.19 15.94 -9.59
N GLY A 293 -31.48 15.05 -8.62
CA GLY A 293 -30.47 14.47 -7.72
C GLY A 293 -30.28 15.25 -6.40
N GLY A 294 -30.87 16.43 -6.25
CA GLY A 294 -30.89 17.16 -4.98
C GLY A 294 -29.54 17.78 -4.57
N TRP A 295 -28.68 18.11 -5.53
CA TRP A 295 -27.33 18.62 -5.26
C TRP A 295 -27.34 20.07 -4.75
N ARG A 296 -26.41 20.41 -3.86
CA ARG A 296 -26.40 21.68 -3.11
C ARG A 296 -24.98 22.20 -3.01
N VAL A 297 -24.75 23.48 -3.31
CA VAL A 297 -23.39 24.06 -3.33
C VAL A 297 -22.77 24.11 -1.92
N ASP A 298 -23.59 24.31 -0.89
CA ASP A 298 -23.17 24.33 0.52
C ASP A 298 -22.90 22.95 1.13
N ARG A 299 -23.17 21.85 0.39
CA ARG A 299 -23.00 20.48 0.91
C ARG A 299 -22.19 19.57 -0.01
N HIS A 300 -22.41 19.70 -1.31
CA HIS A 300 -22.03 18.73 -2.33
C HIS A 300 -21.06 19.33 -3.36
N PRO A 301 -19.74 19.32 -3.07
CA PRO A 301 -18.72 19.61 -4.06
C PRO A 301 -18.87 18.74 -5.32
N ARG A 302 -18.64 19.35 -6.47
CA ARG A 302 -18.75 18.71 -7.80
C ARG A 302 -17.56 19.16 -8.66
N TYR A 303 -16.97 18.20 -9.36
CA TYR A 303 -15.77 18.37 -10.18
C TYR A 303 -15.99 17.74 -11.55
N VAL A 304 -15.21 18.20 -12.51
CA VAL A 304 -15.15 17.67 -13.86
C VAL A 304 -13.67 17.42 -14.15
N THR A 305 -13.26 16.16 -14.21
CA THR A 305 -11.85 15.76 -14.35
C THR A 305 -11.74 14.38 -14.99
N ASP A 306 -10.68 14.11 -15.73
CA ASP A 306 -10.42 12.77 -16.28
C ASP A 306 -10.00 11.83 -15.15
N LEU A 307 -10.89 10.92 -14.74
CA LEU A 307 -10.56 9.90 -13.73
C LEU A 307 -9.95 8.65 -14.36
N THR A 308 -10.02 8.50 -15.68
CA THR A 308 -9.70 7.23 -16.34
C THR A 308 -8.37 7.27 -17.10
N GLY A 309 -7.84 8.47 -17.31
CA GLY A 309 -6.65 8.71 -18.12
C GLY A 309 -6.91 8.57 -19.62
N ASP A 310 -8.17 8.68 -20.05
CA ASP A 310 -8.56 8.53 -21.46
C ASP A 310 -8.58 9.86 -22.23
N GLY A 311 -8.17 10.95 -21.56
CA GLY A 311 -8.11 12.32 -22.05
C GLY A 311 -9.44 13.07 -21.92
N ARG A 312 -10.53 12.42 -21.51
CA ARG A 312 -11.85 13.04 -21.42
C ARG A 312 -12.27 13.19 -19.97
N ALA A 313 -12.78 14.37 -19.63
CA ALA A 313 -13.23 14.61 -18.27
C ALA A 313 -14.54 13.85 -17.93
N ASP A 314 -14.54 13.22 -16.76
CA ASP A 314 -15.66 12.59 -16.09
C ASP A 314 -16.33 13.53 -15.09
N LEU A 315 -17.53 13.18 -14.62
CA LEU A 315 -18.24 13.93 -13.58
C LEU A 315 -18.05 13.26 -12.22
N VAL A 316 -17.62 14.04 -11.23
CA VAL A 316 -17.44 13.58 -9.84
C VAL A 316 -18.24 14.46 -8.90
N GLY A 317 -19.02 13.85 -8.01
CA GLY A 317 -19.75 14.59 -6.99
C GLY A 317 -19.70 13.92 -5.62
N PHE A 318 -19.45 14.73 -4.60
CA PHE A 318 -19.46 14.34 -3.20
C PHE A 318 -20.86 14.56 -2.63
N GLY A 319 -21.74 13.57 -2.78
CA GLY A 319 -23.16 13.62 -2.37
C GLY A 319 -23.39 13.32 -0.89
N ASP A 320 -24.65 13.12 -0.49
CA ASP A 320 -24.99 12.77 0.89
C ASP A 320 -24.45 11.38 1.29
N GLY A 321 -24.64 10.37 0.43
CA GLY A 321 -24.26 8.98 0.69
C GLY A 321 -22.80 8.63 0.41
N GLY A 322 -22.04 9.52 -0.25
CA GLY A 322 -20.66 9.27 -0.62
C GLY A 322 -20.25 9.94 -1.92
N VAL A 323 -19.23 9.39 -2.59
CA VAL A 323 -18.73 9.86 -3.88
C VAL A 323 -19.47 9.17 -5.02
N TRP A 324 -19.96 9.97 -5.95
CA TRP A 324 -20.65 9.55 -7.17
C TRP A 324 -19.83 9.92 -8.39
N VAL A 325 -19.73 8.99 -9.33
CA VAL A 325 -19.06 9.18 -10.61
C VAL A 325 -20.00 8.86 -11.75
N SER A 326 -19.98 9.70 -12.79
CA SER A 326 -20.62 9.46 -14.07
C SER A 326 -19.55 9.60 -15.13
N ARG A 327 -19.18 8.45 -15.73
CA ARG A 327 -18.07 8.35 -16.67
C ARG A 327 -18.45 8.87 -18.05
N ASN A 328 -17.54 9.56 -18.70
CA ASN A 328 -17.71 9.98 -20.09
C ASN A 328 -17.66 8.75 -21.01
N ASP A 329 -18.62 8.62 -21.92
CA ASP A 329 -18.73 7.44 -22.80
C ASP A 329 -17.97 7.57 -24.13
N GLY A 330 -17.30 8.72 -24.35
CA GLY A 330 -16.55 9.01 -25.58
C GLY A 330 -17.42 9.27 -26.81
N ASN A 331 -18.74 9.10 -26.72
CA ASN A 331 -19.71 9.41 -27.77
C ASN A 331 -20.44 10.73 -27.49
N GLY A 332 -19.90 11.52 -26.56
CA GLY A 332 -20.43 12.81 -26.18
C GLY A 332 -21.61 12.73 -25.21
N GLY A 333 -21.81 11.58 -24.58
CA GLY A 333 -22.69 11.35 -23.45
C GLY A 333 -21.90 10.92 -22.20
N PHE A 334 -22.63 10.68 -21.12
CA PHE A 334 -22.07 10.18 -19.86
C PHE A 334 -22.94 9.02 -19.36
N ALA A 335 -22.29 8.02 -18.76
CA ALA A 335 -22.97 6.89 -18.15
C ALA A 335 -23.86 7.32 -16.98
N ALA A 336 -24.85 6.49 -16.62
CA ALA A 336 -25.65 6.72 -15.43
C ALA A 336 -24.74 6.88 -14.18
N PRO A 337 -24.97 7.89 -13.32
CA PRO A 337 -24.16 8.08 -12.13
C PRO A 337 -24.21 6.87 -11.22
N THR A 338 -23.06 6.47 -10.69
CA THR A 338 -22.93 5.37 -9.74
C THR A 338 -22.20 5.83 -8.49
N MET A 339 -22.61 5.33 -7.32
CA MET A 339 -21.90 5.58 -6.07
C MET A 339 -20.68 4.67 -6.00
N VAL A 340 -19.49 5.24 -6.08
CA VAL A 340 -18.23 4.48 -6.15
C VAL A 340 -17.60 4.28 -4.77
N LEU A 341 -17.83 5.23 -3.85
CA LEU A 341 -17.27 5.18 -2.50
C LEU A 341 -18.29 5.70 -1.47
N ALA A 342 -18.66 4.89 -0.48
CA ALA A 342 -19.57 5.27 0.61
C ALA A 342 -18.87 6.07 1.74
N HIS A 343 -18.07 7.05 1.34
CA HIS A 343 -17.32 7.95 2.23
C HIS A 343 -17.16 9.33 1.55
N PHE A 344 -16.54 10.29 2.23
CA PHE A 344 -16.38 11.69 1.77
C PHE A 344 -17.70 12.43 1.54
N GLY A 345 -18.83 11.79 1.89
CA GLY A 345 -20.17 12.31 1.72
C GLY A 345 -20.60 13.20 2.88
N TYR A 346 -21.61 14.02 2.62
CA TYR A 346 -22.16 14.93 3.62
C TYR A 346 -22.83 14.18 4.78
N GLY A 347 -23.67 13.19 4.45
CA GLY A 347 -24.28 12.28 5.44
C GLY A 347 -23.29 11.19 5.85
N ALA A 348 -22.89 10.35 4.89
CA ALA A 348 -21.94 9.26 5.08
C ALA A 348 -20.50 9.81 5.22
N GLY A 349 -20.00 9.82 6.45
CA GLY A 349 -18.65 10.29 6.79
C GLY A 349 -18.59 11.70 7.40
N GLY A 350 -19.73 12.41 7.52
CA GLY A 350 -19.78 13.68 8.25
C GLY A 350 -19.03 14.84 7.60
N TRP A 351 -18.78 14.80 6.28
CA TRP A 351 -18.01 15.83 5.59
C TRP A 351 -18.81 17.13 5.45
N ARG A 352 -18.14 18.26 5.59
CA ARG A 352 -18.77 19.59 5.68
C ARG A 352 -17.98 20.55 4.81
N VAL A 353 -18.61 21.30 3.92
CA VAL A 353 -17.89 22.19 3.00
C VAL A 353 -17.17 23.30 3.78
N GLU A 354 -17.75 23.75 4.88
CA GLU A 354 -17.22 24.79 5.75
C GLU A 354 -16.08 24.33 6.68
N ARG A 355 -15.77 23.03 6.72
CA ARG A 355 -14.70 22.47 7.58
C ARG A 355 -13.71 21.58 6.84
N HIS A 356 -14.22 20.80 5.91
CA HIS A 356 -13.57 19.67 5.28
C HIS A 356 -13.48 19.85 3.75
N PRO A 357 -12.49 20.64 3.27
CA PRO A 357 -12.15 20.70 1.86
C PRO A 357 -11.88 19.30 1.31
N ARG A 358 -12.35 19.07 0.08
CA ARG A 358 -12.11 17.87 -0.71
C ARG A 358 -11.65 18.35 -2.08
N VAL A 359 -10.64 17.71 -2.64
CA VAL A 359 -10.09 18.02 -3.96
C VAL A 359 -9.73 16.72 -4.67
N LEU A 360 -9.46 16.82 -5.95
CA LEU A 360 -8.97 15.74 -6.79
C LEU A 360 -7.56 16.10 -7.26
N ALA A 361 -6.59 15.22 -7.05
CA ALA A 361 -5.19 15.43 -7.41
C ALA A 361 -4.46 14.10 -7.51
N ASP A 362 -3.47 14.00 -8.39
CA ASP A 362 -2.64 12.79 -8.50
C ASP A 362 -1.65 12.74 -7.33
N VAL A 363 -1.95 11.92 -6.32
CA VAL A 363 -1.09 11.73 -5.15
C VAL A 363 -0.36 10.40 -5.18
N THR A 364 -0.56 9.61 -6.23
CA THR A 364 0.12 8.32 -6.44
C THR A 364 1.23 8.39 -7.49
N GLY A 365 1.20 9.41 -8.36
CA GLY A 365 2.11 9.60 -9.48
C GLY A 365 1.73 8.79 -10.72
N ASP A 366 0.47 8.33 -10.81
CA ASP A 366 0.01 7.44 -11.87
C ASP A 366 -0.66 8.18 -13.06
N GLY A 367 -0.66 9.52 -13.01
CA GLY A 367 -1.26 10.41 -13.99
C GLY A 367 -2.77 10.57 -13.83
N ARG A 368 -3.39 9.96 -12.81
CA ARG A 368 -4.83 10.03 -12.57
C ARG A 368 -5.12 10.69 -11.23
N PRO A 369 -6.16 11.54 -11.15
CA PRO A 369 -6.47 12.21 -9.91
C PRO A 369 -7.13 11.25 -8.91
N ASP A 370 -6.61 11.26 -7.70
CA ASP A 370 -7.16 10.61 -6.52
C ASP A 370 -8.03 11.56 -5.70
N ILE A 371 -8.78 11.05 -4.74
CA ILE A 371 -9.48 11.91 -3.77
C ILE A 371 -8.52 12.30 -2.66
N VAL A 372 -8.45 13.61 -2.39
CA VAL A 372 -7.79 14.15 -1.18
C VAL A 372 -8.82 14.94 -0.37
N GLY A 373 -9.04 14.52 0.88
CA GLY A 373 -9.96 15.16 1.80
C GLY A 373 -9.30 15.59 3.09
N PHE A 374 -9.46 16.86 3.45
CA PHE A 374 -8.96 17.44 4.68
C PHE A 374 -10.01 17.28 5.79
N GLY A 375 -9.99 16.14 6.49
CA GLY A 375 -10.98 15.78 7.51
C GLY A 375 -10.68 16.37 8.90
N ASP A 376 -11.38 15.86 9.92
CA ASP A 376 -11.16 16.25 11.32
C ASP A 376 -9.78 15.81 11.85
N GLY A 377 -9.39 14.57 11.56
CA GLY A 377 -8.15 13.96 12.03
C GLY A 377 -6.89 14.31 11.23
N GLY A 378 -7.03 14.77 9.99
CA GLY A 378 -5.89 14.95 9.09
C GLY A 378 -6.26 14.97 7.61
N VAL A 379 -5.28 14.73 6.75
CA VAL A 379 -5.48 14.52 5.31
C VAL A 379 -5.78 13.04 5.06
N TRP A 380 -6.85 12.80 4.32
CA TRP A 380 -7.29 11.47 3.90
C TRP A 380 -7.22 11.34 2.39
N THR A 381 -6.77 10.19 1.90
CA THR A 381 -6.76 9.87 0.47
C THR A 381 -7.68 8.71 0.14
N ALA A 382 -8.15 8.62 -1.10
CA ALA A 382 -8.64 7.39 -1.70
C ALA A 382 -8.13 7.29 -3.13
N HIS A 383 -7.35 6.24 -3.41
CA HIS A 383 -6.66 6.09 -4.67
C HIS A 383 -7.61 5.65 -5.77
N ASN A 384 -7.42 6.21 -6.96
CA ASN A 384 -8.21 5.94 -8.14
C ASN A 384 -7.71 4.64 -8.81
N ASN A 385 -8.63 3.78 -9.23
CA ASN A 385 -8.30 2.53 -9.93
C ASN A 385 -8.10 2.71 -11.44
N GLY A 386 -8.36 3.90 -11.98
CA GLY A 386 -8.31 4.21 -13.42
C GLY A 386 -9.52 3.74 -14.22
N ASP A 387 -10.53 3.17 -13.56
CA ASP A 387 -11.79 2.75 -14.17
C ASP A 387 -12.98 3.61 -13.69
N GLY A 388 -12.70 4.77 -13.09
CA GLY A 388 -13.69 5.65 -12.46
C GLY A 388 -14.16 5.16 -11.08
N THR A 389 -13.57 4.10 -10.54
CA THR A 389 -13.76 3.66 -9.15
C THR A 389 -12.53 3.96 -8.29
N PHE A 390 -12.67 3.85 -6.97
CA PHE A 390 -11.59 4.11 -6.01
C PHE A 390 -11.29 2.86 -5.19
N GLN A 391 -10.02 2.65 -4.82
CA GLN A 391 -9.56 1.51 -4.03
C GLN A 391 -10.41 1.35 -2.76
N ARG A 392 -11.12 0.21 -2.70
CA ARG A 392 -11.73 -0.30 -1.48
C ARG A 392 -10.70 -1.22 -0.82
N VAL A 393 -10.38 -0.96 0.45
CA VAL A 393 -9.50 -1.84 1.21
C VAL A 393 -10.21 -3.19 1.33
N ARG A 394 -9.63 -4.22 0.71
CA ARG A 394 -10.11 -5.60 0.77
C ARG A 394 -9.77 -6.21 2.12
N ILE A 395 -10.62 -7.11 2.63
CA ILE A 395 -10.39 -7.74 3.93
C ILE A 395 -10.16 -9.23 3.70
N ARG A 396 -8.91 -9.68 3.84
CA ARG A 396 -8.58 -11.10 3.94
C ARG A 396 -9.11 -11.63 5.27
N ARG A 397 -9.92 -12.69 5.24
CA ARG A 397 -10.66 -13.23 6.40
C ARG A 397 -10.15 -14.61 6.80
N ASP A 398 -10.30 -14.94 8.08
CA ASP A 398 -9.95 -16.27 8.58
C ASP A 398 -10.92 -17.29 7.99
N ILE A 399 -10.39 -18.28 7.27
CA ILE A 399 -11.21 -19.29 6.60
C ILE A 399 -12.06 -20.12 7.58
N TRP A 400 -11.59 -20.32 8.81
CA TRP A 400 -12.36 -21.06 9.81
C TRP A 400 -13.56 -20.27 10.34
N GLU A 401 -13.53 -18.94 10.27
CA GLU A 401 -14.71 -18.11 10.58
C GLU A 401 -15.68 -18.09 9.41
N LEU A 402 -15.17 -18.08 8.18
CA LEU A 402 -16.00 -18.22 6.99
C LEU A 402 -16.76 -19.54 6.96
N GLN A 403 -16.11 -20.63 7.40
CA GLN A 403 -16.67 -21.98 7.37
C GLN A 403 -17.38 -22.40 8.68
N ALA A 404 -17.72 -21.45 9.55
CA ALA A 404 -18.37 -21.74 10.83
C ALA A 404 -19.71 -22.49 10.68
N ASP A 405 -20.45 -22.21 9.62
CA ASP A 405 -21.75 -22.83 9.30
C ASP A 405 -21.66 -23.99 8.30
N GLY A 406 -20.45 -24.34 7.85
CA GLY A 406 -20.20 -25.43 6.89
C GLY A 406 -19.02 -25.17 5.95
N PRO A 407 -18.57 -26.18 5.18
CA PRO A 407 -17.37 -26.08 4.35
C PRO A 407 -17.46 -25.03 3.23
N TRP A 408 -18.65 -24.68 2.76
CA TRP A 408 -18.83 -23.91 1.53
C TRP A 408 -19.54 -22.58 1.76
N ASP A 409 -18.80 -21.57 2.24
CA ASP A 409 -19.25 -20.19 2.23
C ASP A 409 -19.05 -19.54 0.83
N PRO A 410 -19.68 -18.39 0.53
CA PRO A 410 -19.58 -17.74 -0.78
C PRO A 410 -18.15 -17.38 -1.22
N ILE A 411 -17.25 -17.03 -0.29
CA ILE A 411 -15.87 -16.65 -0.57
C ILE A 411 -15.05 -17.90 -0.92
N THR A 412 -15.14 -18.97 -0.11
CA THR A 412 -14.42 -20.22 -0.39
C THR A 412 -14.94 -20.90 -1.65
N LEU A 413 -16.26 -20.89 -1.89
CA LEU A 413 -16.83 -21.46 -3.10
C LEU A 413 -16.38 -20.68 -4.36
N ALA A 414 -16.32 -19.35 -4.28
CA ALA A 414 -15.78 -18.53 -5.35
C ALA A 414 -14.29 -18.84 -5.61
N TYR A 415 -13.49 -19.00 -4.56
CA TYR A 415 -12.09 -19.39 -4.66
C TYR A 415 -11.94 -20.73 -5.39
N ALA A 416 -12.67 -21.78 -4.99
CA ALA A 416 -12.62 -23.08 -5.65
C ALA A 416 -12.95 -23.00 -7.15
N ARG A 417 -14.01 -22.27 -7.52
CA ARG A 417 -14.38 -22.10 -8.93
C ARG A 417 -13.32 -21.34 -9.74
N ALA A 418 -12.70 -20.33 -9.13
CA ALA A 418 -11.58 -19.61 -9.76
C ALA A 418 -10.37 -20.54 -9.94
N ILE A 419 -9.98 -21.32 -8.93
CA ILE A 419 -8.87 -22.28 -9.05
C ILE A 419 -9.13 -23.29 -10.19
N ARG A 420 -10.35 -23.82 -10.30
CA ARG A 420 -10.72 -24.70 -11.42
C ARG A 420 -10.52 -24.02 -12.78
N ALA A 421 -10.89 -22.75 -12.91
CA ALA A 421 -10.70 -22.00 -14.15
C ALA A 421 -9.21 -21.77 -14.44
N LEU A 422 -8.40 -21.45 -13.43
CA LEU A 422 -6.96 -21.32 -13.56
C LEU A 422 -6.29 -22.65 -13.94
N GLN A 423 -6.75 -23.78 -13.41
CA GLN A 423 -6.28 -25.13 -13.76
C GLN A 423 -6.62 -25.53 -15.21
N ALA A 424 -7.67 -24.95 -15.80
CA ALA A 424 -8.06 -25.21 -17.17
C ALA A 424 -7.28 -24.38 -18.21
N ARG A 425 -6.51 -23.37 -17.77
CA ARG A 425 -5.70 -22.52 -18.67
C ARG A 425 -4.47 -23.28 -19.18
N PRO A 426 -3.97 -22.99 -20.39
CA PRO A 426 -2.72 -23.56 -20.88
C PRO A 426 -1.55 -23.18 -19.94
N GLY A 427 -0.64 -24.12 -19.66
CA GLY A 427 0.52 -23.86 -18.79
C GLY A 427 1.46 -22.74 -19.27
N SER A 428 1.33 -22.30 -20.53
CA SER A 428 2.05 -21.13 -21.07
C SER A 428 1.38 -19.79 -20.75
N ASP A 429 0.10 -19.77 -20.34
CA ASP A 429 -0.56 -18.56 -19.85
C ASP A 429 0.03 -18.24 -18.47
N PRO A 430 0.63 -17.06 -18.25
CA PRO A 430 1.20 -16.70 -16.95
C PRO A 430 0.18 -16.69 -15.82
N ARG A 431 -1.13 -16.65 -16.14
CA ARG A 431 -2.23 -16.71 -15.17
C ARG A 431 -2.74 -18.13 -14.90
N SER A 432 -2.18 -19.14 -15.56
CA SER A 432 -2.57 -20.54 -15.33
C SER A 432 -2.11 -21.02 -13.96
N TRP A 433 -2.82 -22.03 -13.41
CA TRP A 433 -2.45 -22.65 -12.13
C TRP A 433 -1.03 -23.21 -12.15
N GLU A 434 -0.67 -23.91 -13.24
CA GLU A 434 0.65 -24.50 -13.40
C GLU A 434 1.74 -23.43 -13.46
N TYR A 435 1.53 -22.35 -14.22
CA TYR A 435 2.52 -21.29 -14.31
C TYR A 435 2.69 -20.57 -12.98
N GLN A 436 1.58 -20.22 -12.32
CA GLN A 436 1.62 -19.57 -11.01
C GLN A 436 2.41 -20.43 -10.02
N ALA A 437 2.09 -21.71 -9.90
CA ALA A 437 2.83 -22.61 -9.01
C ALA A 437 4.32 -22.74 -9.37
N ALA A 438 4.66 -22.74 -10.66
CA ALA A 438 6.04 -22.85 -11.12
C ALA A 438 6.92 -21.64 -10.79
N ILE A 439 6.32 -20.46 -10.58
CA ILE A 439 7.03 -19.24 -10.11
C ILE A 439 7.74 -19.50 -8.78
N HIS A 440 7.18 -20.33 -7.91
CA HIS A 440 7.75 -20.62 -6.60
C HIS A 440 9.15 -21.27 -6.71
N ALA A 441 9.25 -22.57 -7.00
CA ALA A 441 10.57 -23.24 -7.02
C ALA A 441 10.72 -24.32 -8.11
N ARG A 442 9.97 -24.24 -9.21
CA ARG A 442 10.03 -25.27 -10.27
C ARG A 442 11.21 -25.02 -11.22
N ALA A 443 12.37 -25.58 -10.87
CA ALA A 443 13.61 -25.46 -11.64
C ALA A 443 13.70 -26.42 -12.85
N GLU A 444 12.94 -27.51 -12.84
CA GLU A 444 12.95 -28.47 -13.93
C GLU A 444 12.15 -27.95 -15.14
N GLN A 445 12.75 -28.05 -16.32
CA GLN A 445 12.12 -27.71 -17.61
C GLN A 445 11.64 -26.26 -17.71
N THR A 446 12.26 -25.34 -16.95
CA THR A 446 12.01 -23.90 -17.00
C THR A 446 12.09 -23.37 -18.45
N PRO A 447 10.96 -22.89 -19.03
CA PRO A 447 10.98 -22.29 -20.35
C PRO A 447 11.89 -21.05 -20.38
N PRO A 448 12.73 -20.87 -21.42
CA PRO A 448 13.59 -19.69 -21.51
C PRO A 448 12.80 -18.38 -21.43
N GLY A 449 13.22 -17.47 -20.54
CA GLY A 449 12.57 -16.17 -20.35
C GLY A 449 11.27 -16.21 -19.52
N SER A 450 10.88 -17.37 -18.98
CA SER A 450 9.81 -17.45 -17.97
C SER A 450 10.30 -16.99 -16.60
N LEU A 451 9.36 -16.76 -15.68
CA LEU A 451 9.63 -16.41 -14.27
C LEU A 451 9.49 -17.62 -13.35
N TRP A 452 9.84 -18.82 -13.83
CA TRP A 452 9.78 -20.01 -12.99
C TRP A 452 11.00 -20.08 -12.07
N ASN A 453 10.81 -20.65 -10.88
CA ASN A 453 11.86 -20.79 -9.88
C ASN A 453 12.47 -19.44 -9.51
N GLU A 454 11.65 -18.53 -8.97
CA GLU A 454 12.02 -17.17 -8.58
C GLU A 454 11.82 -16.89 -7.07
N CYS A 455 11.36 -17.88 -6.28
CA CYS A 455 11.12 -17.69 -4.84
C CYS A 455 12.33 -17.19 -4.09
N GLN A 456 12.07 -16.55 -2.95
CA GLN A 456 13.10 -16.09 -2.03
C GLN A 456 12.94 -16.83 -0.71
N HIS A 457 14.00 -17.55 -0.31
CA HIS A 457 14.06 -18.31 0.93
C HIS A 457 15.45 -18.16 1.55
N GLY A 458 15.56 -18.30 2.86
CA GLY A 458 16.80 -18.17 3.61
C GLY A 458 17.37 -16.75 3.61
N SER A 459 16.51 -15.73 3.48
CA SER A 459 16.94 -14.34 3.39
C SER A 459 15.90 -13.36 3.94
N TRP A 460 16.33 -12.13 4.20
CA TRP A 460 15.45 -11.00 4.48
C TRP A 460 14.45 -10.65 3.35
N TYR A 461 14.52 -11.33 2.20
CA TYR A 461 13.57 -11.18 1.10
C TYR A 461 12.43 -12.19 1.13
N PHE A 462 12.45 -13.16 2.04
CA PHE A 462 11.40 -14.18 2.17
C PHE A 462 10.01 -13.55 2.30
N LEU A 463 9.80 -12.66 3.27
CA LEU A 463 8.50 -12.04 3.51
C LEU A 463 8.05 -11.11 2.37
N PRO A 464 8.84 -10.13 1.90
CA PRO A 464 8.35 -9.23 0.86
C PRO A 464 8.12 -9.93 -0.49
N TRP A 465 8.93 -10.94 -0.85
CA TRP A 465 8.71 -11.69 -2.08
C TRP A 465 7.39 -12.47 -2.03
N HIS A 466 7.12 -13.19 -0.93
CA HIS A 466 5.86 -13.93 -0.78
C HIS A 466 4.66 -12.99 -0.71
N ARG A 467 4.79 -11.79 -0.13
CA ARG A 467 3.74 -10.76 -0.17
C ARG A 467 3.43 -10.32 -1.61
N ALA A 468 4.45 -10.04 -2.42
CA ALA A 468 4.27 -9.69 -3.83
C ALA A 468 3.59 -10.84 -4.59
N TYR A 469 4.06 -12.07 -4.36
CA TYR A 469 3.52 -13.28 -4.96
C TYR A 469 2.04 -13.49 -4.63
N LEU A 470 1.67 -13.36 -3.36
CA LEU A 470 0.27 -13.43 -2.91
C LEU A 470 -0.58 -12.31 -3.50
N TYR A 471 -0.07 -11.08 -3.56
CA TYR A 471 -0.80 -9.93 -4.09
C TYR A 471 -1.20 -10.14 -5.55
N TYR A 472 -0.24 -10.48 -6.41
CA TYR A 472 -0.52 -10.68 -7.84
C TYR A 472 -1.35 -11.93 -8.11
N PHE A 473 -1.14 -13.01 -7.36
CA PHE A 473 -2.00 -14.18 -7.42
C PHE A 473 -3.45 -13.84 -7.00
N GLU A 474 -3.63 -13.08 -5.92
CA GLU A 474 -4.94 -12.62 -5.46
C GLU A 474 -5.63 -11.78 -6.54
N GLU A 475 -4.93 -10.87 -7.22
CA GLU A 475 -5.50 -10.10 -8.35
C GLU A 475 -6.01 -11.02 -9.48
N ILE A 476 -5.22 -12.03 -9.87
CA ILE A 476 -5.60 -12.98 -10.93
C ILE A 476 -6.85 -13.77 -10.53
N VAL A 477 -6.85 -14.34 -9.32
CA VAL A 477 -7.99 -15.12 -8.80
C VAL A 477 -9.22 -14.23 -8.67
N ARG A 478 -9.06 -13.02 -8.16
CA ARG A 478 -10.14 -12.05 -7.99
C ARG A 478 -10.78 -11.65 -9.32
N ALA A 479 -9.99 -11.41 -10.36
CA ALA A 479 -10.51 -11.14 -11.69
C ALA A 479 -11.39 -12.28 -12.20
N GLU A 480 -10.97 -13.53 -11.96
CA GLU A 480 -11.75 -14.72 -12.29
C GLU A 480 -13.03 -14.84 -11.44
N VAL A 481 -12.94 -14.59 -10.13
CA VAL A 481 -14.11 -14.57 -9.22
C VAL A 481 -15.16 -13.56 -9.71
N ILE A 482 -14.74 -12.34 -10.05
CA ILE A 482 -15.65 -11.29 -10.54
C ILE A 482 -16.25 -11.69 -11.89
N ALA A 483 -15.45 -12.22 -12.81
CA ALA A 483 -15.92 -12.68 -14.13
C ALA A 483 -16.99 -13.77 -14.02
N GLN A 484 -16.91 -14.61 -12.98
CA GLN A 484 -17.89 -15.66 -12.69
C GLN A 484 -19.08 -15.17 -11.82
N GLY A 485 -19.21 -13.87 -11.58
CA GLY A 485 -20.31 -13.27 -10.81
C GLY A 485 -20.17 -13.41 -9.29
N GLY A 486 -18.96 -13.66 -8.79
CA GLY A 486 -18.65 -13.65 -7.36
C GLY A 486 -18.51 -12.25 -6.76
N PRO A 487 -18.16 -12.15 -5.45
CA PRO A 487 -18.13 -10.87 -4.74
C PRO A 487 -17.10 -9.89 -5.32
N ALA A 488 -17.55 -8.67 -5.62
CA ALA A 488 -16.69 -7.59 -6.11
C ALA A 488 -15.68 -7.09 -5.07
N ASP A 489 -15.76 -7.52 -3.80
CA ASP A 489 -14.82 -7.23 -2.72
C ASP A 489 -14.07 -8.49 -2.25
N TRP A 490 -14.13 -9.58 -3.04
CA TRP A 490 -13.40 -10.82 -2.75
C TRP A 490 -11.91 -10.57 -2.47
N ALA A 491 -11.43 -11.22 -1.41
CA ALA A 491 -10.04 -11.22 -0.96
C ALA A 491 -9.66 -12.65 -0.58
N LEU A 492 -8.39 -12.99 -0.78
CA LEU A 492 -7.82 -14.29 -0.46
C LEU A 492 -7.97 -14.57 1.06
N PRO A 493 -8.60 -15.68 1.47
CA PRO A 493 -8.64 -16.05 2.88
C PRO A 493 -7.26 -16.38 3.43
N TYR A 494 -7.12 -16.41 4.75
CA TYR A 494 -5.93 -16.93 5.42
C TYR A 494 -6.29 -18.07 6.37
N TRP A 495 -5.36 -19.00 6.58
CA TRP A 495 -5.54 -20.12 7.49
C TRP A 495 -4.91 -19.82 8.86
N ASN A 496 -5.73 -19.43 9.83
CA ASN A 496 -5.26 -19.05 11.17
C ASN A 496 -5.11 -20.24 12.12
N TYR A 497 -4.12 -21.10 11.86
CA TYR A 497 -3.82 -22.26 12.71
C TYR A 497 -3.28 -21.90 14.10
N SER A 498 -3.10 -20.62 14.43
CA SER A 498 -2.68 -20.17 15.77
C SER A 498 -3.82 -20.25 16.80
N VAL A 499 -5.07 -20.31 16.34
CA VAL A 499 -6.24 -20.43 17.20
C VAL A 499 -6.47 -21.91 17.55
N PRO A 500 -6.64 -22.27 18.83
CA PRO A 500 -6.92 -23.64 19.25
C PRO A 500 -8.09 -24.26 18.47
N GLY A 501 -7.89 -25.47 17.96
CA GLY A 501 -8.89 -26.20 17.17
C GLY A 501 -8.98 -25.79 15.69
N ARG A 502 -8.21 -24.80 15.23
CA ARG A 502 -8.17 -24.34 13.83
C ARG A 502 -6.91 -24.80 13.07
N ALA A 503 -6.12 -25.70 13.68
CA ALA A 503 -4.88 -26.23 13.11
C ALA A 503 -5.06 -27.47 12.22
N ALA A 504 -6.29 -27.96 12.04
CA ALA A 504 -6.63 -28.91 10.98
C ALA A 504 -6.78 -28.19 9.63
N LEU A 505 -6.70 -28.94 8.52
CA LEU A 505 -7.04 -28.41 7.21
C LEU A 505 -8.49 -27.87 7.22
N PRO A 506 -8.75 -26.67 6.64
CA PRO A 506 -10.10 -26.13 6.57
C PRO A 506 -11.04 -27.14 5.88
N PRO A 507 -12.28 -27.33 6.37
CA PRO A 507 -13.22 -28.34 5.86
C PRO A 507 -13.33 -28.41 4.34
N ALA A 508 -13.43 -27.27 3.64
CA ALA A 508 -13.51 -27.24 2.17
C ALA A 508 -12.32 -27.88 1.45
N PHE A 509 -11.15 -27.96 2.08
CA PHE A 509 -9.94 -28.55 1.49
C PHE A 509 -9.88 -30.06 1.69
N ARG A 510 -10.79 -30.64 2.48
CA ARG A 510 -10.91 -32.07 2.77
C ARG A 510 -12.05 -32.74 2.00
N GLU A 511 -13.04 -31.97 1.55
CA GLU A 511 -14.14 -32.47 0.73
C GLU A 511 -13.67 -32.91 -0.66
N THR A 512 -14.05 -34.10 -1.11
CA THR A 512 -13.65 -34.59 -2.46
C THR A 512 -14.49 -33.95 -3.58
N THR A 513 -15.64 -33.36 -3.25
CA THR A 513 -16.56 -32.74 -4.21
C THR A 513 -17.02 -31.35 -3.76
N MET A 514 -17.35 -30.51 -4.74
CA MET A 514 -18.03 -29.24 -4.50
C MET A 514 -19.53 -29.44 -4.25
N PRO A 515 -20.30 -28.42 -3.80
CA PRO A 515 -21.74 -28.54 -3.57
C PRO A 515 -22.58 -28.98 -4.78
N ASP A 516 -22.07 -28.79 -6.00
CA ASP A 516 -22.72 -29.22 -7.24
C ASP A 516 -22.37 -30.68 -7.64
N GLY A 517 -21.61 -31.40 -6.80
CA GLY A 517 -21.18 -32.78 -7.02
C GLY A 517 -19.97 -32.93 -7.95
N SER A 518 -19.43 -31.84 -8.50
CA SER A 518 -18.22 -31.89 -9.33
C SER A 518 -16.94 -32.06 -8.47
N PRO A 519 -15.83 -32.57 -9.03
CA PRO A 519 -14.58 -32.74 -8.31
C PRO A 519 -14.09 -31.42 -7.68
N ASN A 520 -13.68 -31.47 -6.41
CA ASN A 520 -13.20 -30.29 -5.70
C ASN A 520 -11.76 -29.92 -6.11
N PRO A 521 -11.52 -28.74 -6.71
CA PRO A 521 -10.17 -28.32 -7.08
C PRO A 521 -9.28 -27.98 -5.88
N LEU A 522 -9.85 -27.81 -4.67
CA LEU A 522 -9.11 -27.52 -3.43
C LEU A 522 -8.62 -28.79 -2.70
N PHE A 523 -9.12 -29.97 -3.09
CA PHE A 523 -8.75 -31.25 -2.48
C PHE A 523 -7.57 -31.89 -3.22
N ILE A 524 -6.53 -32.26 -2.48
CA ILE A 524 -5.36 -32.96 -2.99
C ILE A 524 -5.24 -34.30 -2.26
N ALA A 525 -5.31 -35.40 -3.01
CA ALA A 525 -5.25 -36.75 -2.45
C ALA A 525 -3.87 -37.09 -1.85
N ASP A 526 -2.81 -36.55 -2.44
CA ASP A 526 -1.42 -36.84 -2.08
C ASP A 526 -0.90 -36.12 -0.81
N ARG A 527 -1.77 -35.45 -0.04
CA ARG A 527 -1.38 -34.93 1.28
C ARG A 527 -1.19 -36.08 2.28
N ASN A 528 -0.67 -35.77 3.46
CA ASN A 528 -0.73 -36.68 4.61
C ASN A 528 -2.19 -37.15 4.82
N PRO A 529 -2.49 -38.46 4.71
CA PRO A 529 -3.86 -38.97 4.80
C PRO A 529 -4.57 -38.56 6.10
N ALA A 530 -3.84 -38.51 7.21
CA ALA A 530 -4.39 -38.09 8.49
C ALA A 530 -4.85 -36.63 8.46
N MET A 531 -4.13 -35.74 7.76
CA MET A 531 -4.55 -34.35 7.59
C MET A 531 -5.81 -34.24 6.72
N ASN A 532 -5.93 -35.04 5.66
CA ASN A 532 -7.14 -35.13 4.85
C ASN A 532 -8.35 -35.63 5.66
N ASP A 533 -8.12 -36.50 6.64
CA ASP A 533 -9.16 -36.99 7.56
C ASP A 533 -9.45 -36.05 8.75
N GLY A 534 -8.75 -34.91 8.86
CA GLY A 534 -9.01 -33.89 9.88
C GLY A 534 -8.08 -33.92 11.09
N ALA A 535 -6.93 -34.58 11.01
CA ALA A 535 -5.86 -34.39 11.98
C ALA A 535 -5.44 -32.92 12.05
N SER A 536 -4.97 -32.51 13.23
CA SER A 536 -4.49 -31.16 13.51
C SER A 536 -2.97 -31.12 13.54
N LEU A 537 -2.40 -30.01 13.10
CA LEU A 537 -0.99 -29.72 13.33
C LEU A 537 -0.76 -29.40 14.81
N PRO A 538 0.31 -29.93 15.43
CA PRO A 538 0.61 -29.65 16.83
C PRO A 538 1.05 -28.20 17.03
N SER A 539 0.80 -27.67 18.23
CA SER A 539 1.14 -26.28 18.58
C SER A 539 2.64 -25.97 18.48
N THR A 540 3.50 -26.99 18.63
CA THR A 540 4.96 -26.86 18.46
C THR A 540 5.35 -26.54 17.03
N ALA A 541 4.52 -26.88 16.03
CA ALA A 541 4.74 -26.55 14.62
C ALA A 541 4.01 -25.28 14.17
N THR A 542 2.90 -24.92 14.81
CA THR A 542 2.04 -23.80 14.39
C THR A 542 2.26 -22.51 15.17
N SER A 543 2.95 -22.55 16.31
CA SER A 543 3.17 -21.39 17.16
C SER A 543 4.22 -20.44 16.59
N ALA A 544 3.79 -19.23 16.24
CA ALA A 544 4.69 -18.13 15.86
C ALA A 544 5.30 -17.39 17.05
N ALA A 545 5.03 -17.80 18.30
CA ALA A 545 5.40 -17.04 19.50
C ALA A 545 6.89 -16.67 19.56
N ARG A 546 7.78 -17.58 19.15
CA ARG A 546 9.22 -17.34 19.10
C ARG A 546 9.59 -16.27 18.07
N ALA A 547 9.03 -16.32 16.86
CA ALA A 547 9.26 -15.29 15.85
C ALA A 547 8.74 -13.92 16.31
N MET A 548 7.54 -13.87 16.89
CA MET A 548 6.91 -12.62 17.34
C MET A 548 7.68 -11.93 18.49
N ALA A 549 8.51 -12.68 19.22
CA ALA A 549 9.35 -12.16 20.29
C ALA A 549 10.46 -11.23 19.79
N PHE A 550 10.96 -11.45 18.58
CA PHE A 550 12.00 -10.60 18.01
C PHE A 550 11.48 -9.18 17.84
N THR A 551 12.28 -8.18 18.21
CA THR A 551 11.97 -6.76 17.97
C THR A 551 12.62 -6.21 16.71
N THR A 552 13.54 -6.97 16.11
CA THR A 552 14.28 -6.60 14.89
C THR A 552 13.95 -7.53 13.73
N PHE A 553 13.76 -6.96 12.54
CA PHE A 553 13.55 -7.73 11.31
C PHE A 553 14.78 -8.60 10.97
N THR A 554 15.97 -7.98 10.95
CA THR A 554 17.26 -8.61 10.60
C THR A 554 18.39 -8.20 11.55
N PRO A 555 18.68 -8.94 12.64
CA PRO A 555 19.81 -8.66 13.51
C PRO A 555 21.10 -9.39 13.06
N PRO A 556 22.28 -8.74 13.15
CA PRO A 556 23.56 -9.41 12.96
C PRO A 556 24.07 -10.16 14.21
N PRO A 557 24.77 -11.29 14.05
CA PRO A 557 24.60 -12.33 13.04
C PRO A 557 23.46 -13.30 13.46
N ALA A 558 22.53 -13.56 12.54
CA ALA A 558 21.17 -14.16 12.63
C ALA A 558 20.92 -15.27 13.70
N PRO A 559 19.66 -15.44 14.19
CA PRO A 559 18.40 -15.08 13.51
C PRO A 559 17.56 -13.95 14.12
N GLY A 560 16.71 -13.35 13.26
CA GLY A 560 15.69 -12.36 13.58
C GLY A 560 14.31 -12.77 13.09
N PHE A 561 13.37 -11.82 13.05
CA PHE A 561 12.01 -12.09 12.58
C PHE A 561 11.96 -12.53 11.10
N GLY A 562 12.56 -11.73 10.20
CA GLY A 562 12.39 -11.84 8.75
C GLY A 562 13.55 -12.44 7.97
N GLY A 563 14.67 -12.78 8.62
CA GLY A 563 15.85 -13.39 7.99
C GLY A 563 17.07 -12.48 7.95
N GLY A 564 18.21 -13.01 7.49
CA GLY A 564 19.48 -12.30 7.39
C GLY A 564 19.66 -11.54 6.09
N ARG A 565 20.56 -10.55 6.11
CA ARG A 565 20.90 -9.73 4.96
C ARG A 565 21.70 -10.54 3.93
N THR A 566 21.12 -10.74 2.76
CA THR A 566 21.74 -11.44 1.63
C THR A 566 21.36 -10.74 0.31
N THR A 567 22.04 -11.07 -0.78
CA THR A 567 21.48 -10.83 -2.12
C THR A 567 20.27 -11.75 -2.35
N PRO A 568 19.38 -11.45 -3.32
CA PRO A 568 18.30 -12.37 -3.70
C PRO A 568 18.82 -13.79 -3.95
N GLN A 569 18.16 -14.78 -3.35
CA GLN A 569 18.60 -16.17 -3.33
C GLN A 569 17.46 -17.15 -3.00
N GLN A 570 17.74 -18.43 -3.21
CA GLN A 570 16.82 -19.55 -2.97
C GLN A 570 17.43 -20.52 -1.96
N PHE A 571 16.71 -20.72 -0.85
CA PHE A 571 16.90 -21.78 0.17
C PHE A 571 18.23 -21.77 0.96
N TRP A 572 19.05 -20.71 0.87
CA TRP A 572 20.40 -20.70 1.45
C TRP A 572 20.56 -19.82 2.71
N ASP A 573 21.52 -20.17 3.58
CA ASP A 573 22.17 -19.35 4.61
C ASP A 573 21.37 -18.82 5.82
N LEU A 574 20.49 -17.82 5.66
CA LEU A 574 20.08 -16.94 6.78
C LEU A 574 18.56 -16.81 6.95
N HIS A 575 17.90 -17.95 7.16
CA HIS A 575 16.46 -18.01 7.41
C HIS A 575 16.03 -17.17 8.63
N GLY A 576 14.85 -16.57 8.54
CA GLY A 576 14.19 -15.92 9.67
C GLY A 576 13.53 -16.94 10.61
N GLU A 577 13.26 -16.55 11.86
CA GLU A 577 12.53 -17.43 12.79
C GLU A 577 11.11 -17.71 12.30
N LEU A 578 10.45 -16.75 11.63
CA LEU A 578 9.10 -16.96 11.08
C LEU A 578 9.10 -17.95 9.91
N GLU A 579 10.15 -17.92 9.08
CA GLU A 579 10.36 -18.83 7.96
C GLU A 579 10.58 -20.27 8.45
N PHE A 580 11.29 -20.47 9.56
CA PHE A 580 11.42 -21.78 10.17
C PHE A 580 10.13 -22.27 10.82
N THR A 581 9.66 -21.57 11.85
CA THR A 581 8.47 -21.96 12.61
C THR A 581 7.55 -20.75 12.72
N PRO A 582 6.35 -20.80 12.12
CA PRO A 582 5.64 -22.01 11.69
C PRO A 582 5.82 -22.39 10.20
N HIS A 583 6.40 -21.55 9.35
CA HIS A 583 6.31 -21.72 7.90
C HIS A 583 6.83 -23.09 7.39
N ASN A 584 8.12 -23.41 7.59
CA ASN A 584 8.70 -24.67 7.11
C ASN A 584 8.09 -25.90 7.79
N ASP A 585 7.69 -25.78 9.06
CA ASP A 585 7.12 -26.89 9.82
C ASP A 585 5.74 -27.29 9.27
N VAL A 586 4.89 -26.31 8.97
CA VAL A 586 3.56 -26.53 8.39
C VAL A 586 3.69 -27.18 7.01
N HIS A 587 4.61 -26.71 6.16
CA HIS A 587 4.88 -27.31 4.85
C HIS A 587 5.15 -28.81 4.94
N VAL A 588 6.10 -29.20 5.79
CA VAL A 588 6.53 -30.60 5.93
C VAL A 588 5.42 -31.47 6.51
N LEU A 589 4.64 -30.97 7.47
CA LEU A 589 3.63 -31.77 8.17
C LEU A 589 2.32 -31.97 7.38
N ILE A 590 1.97 -31.05 6.48
CA ILE A 590 0.88 -31.30 5.52
C ILE A 590 1.25 -32.44 4.56
N GLY A 591 2.54 -32.56 4.22
CA GLY A 591 3.05 -33.63 3.37
C GLY A 591 2.63 -33.49 1.91
N GLY A 592 2.98 -34.49 1.10
CA GLY A 592 2.68 -34.45 -0.34
C GLY A 592 3.38 -33.29 -1.04
N TRP A 593 2.64 -32.63 -1.94
CA TRP A 593 3.15 -31.46 -2.65
C TRP A 593 3.58 -30.34 -1.70
N MET A 594 2.89 -30.11 -0.57
CA MET A 594 3.27 -29.07 0.39
C MET A 594 4.65 -29.27 1.02
N SER A 595 5.16 -30.51 1.07
CA SER A 595 6.49 -30.82 1.62
C SER A 595 7.64 -30.67 0.62
N ASP A 596 7.33 -30.49 -0.66
CA ASP A 596 8.28 -30.31 -1.76
C ASP A 596 8.19 -28.87 -2.27
N ALA A 597 9.28 -28.10 -2.17
CA ALA A 597 9.24 -26.69 -2.50
C ALA A 597 8.90 -26.42 -3.99
N ALA A 598 9.28 -27.32 -4.91
CA ALA A 598 8.97 -27.21 -6.33
C ALA A 598 7.48 -27.44 -6.63
N MET A 599 6.79 -28.17 -5.75
CA MET A 599 5.40 -28.59 -5.93
C MET A 599 4.42 -27.89 -4.98
N ALA A 600 4.91 -27.27 -3.90
CA ALA A 600 4.06 -26.76 -2.81
C ALA A 600 2.94 -25.84 -3.29
N ALA A 601 3.24 -24.91 -4.20
CA ALA A 601 2.26 -23.96 -4.72
C ALA A 601 1.18 -24.60 -5.64
N LEU A 602 1.33 -25.86 -6.05
CA LEU A 602 0.27 -26.62 -6.73
C LEU A 602 -0.83 -27.07 -5.78
N ASP A 603 -0.56 -27.14 -4.48
CA ASP A 603 -1.57 -27.41 -3.47
C ASP A 603 -2.31 -26.12 -3.11
N PRO A 604 -3.63 -26.01 -3.30
CA PRO A 604 -4.36 -24.78 -3.04
C PRO A 604 -4.28 -24.26 -1.60
N ILE A 605 -3.93 -25.09 -0.61
CA ILE A 605 -3.75 -24.65 0.79
C ILE A 605 -2.49 -23.80 0.98
N PHE A 606 -1.49 -23.93 0.09
CA PHE A 606 -0.27 -23.12 0.06
C PHE A 606 -0.58 -21.63 0.19
N TRP A 607 -1.53 -21.15 -0.60
CA TRP A 607 -1.86 -19.74 -0.69
C TRP A 607 -2.47 -19.20 0.60
N LEU A 608 -3.29 -20.01 1.30
CA LEU A 608 -3.90 -19.62 2.57
C LEU A 608 -2.92 -19.72 3.74
N HIS A 609 -2.00 -20.69 3.68
CA HIS A 609 -0.86 -20.79 4.59
C HIS A 609 0.02 -19.54 4.48
N HIS A 610 0.46 -19.20 3.27
CA HIS A 610 1.29 -18.02 3.01
C HIS A 610 0.57 -16.71 3.29
N ALA A 611 -0.75 -16.61 3.07
CA ALA A 611 -1.54 -15.47 3.53
C ALA A 611 -1.51 -15.32 5.07
N ASN A 612 -1.43 -16.41 5.83
CA ASN A 612 -1.24 -16.33 7.28
C ASN A 612 0.21 -15.98 7.67
N ILE A 613 1.22 -16.42 6.93
CA ILE A 613 2.61 -15.96 7.14
C ILE A 613 2.72 -14.46 6.89
N ASP A 614 2.12 -13.96 5.82
CA ASP A 614 2.04 -12.53 5.51
C ASP A 614 1.28 -11.74 6.59
N ARG A 615 0.17 -12.28 7.09
CA ARG A 615 -0.57 -11.72 8.23
C ARG A 615 0.29 -11.60 9.48
N LEU A 616 1.14 -12.59 9.77
CA LEU A 616 2.01 -12.58 10.95
C LEU A 616 3.06 -11.46 10.86
N TRP A 617 3.51 -11.08 9.67
CA TRP A 617 4.33 -9.88 9.47
C TRP A 617 3.58 -8.60 9.84
N SER A 618 2.37 -8.40 9.33
CA SER A 618 1.55 -7.24 9.71
C SER A 618 1.24 -7.24 11.22
N SER A 619 1.00 -8.41 11.80
CA SER A 619 0.78 -8.58 13.24
C SER A 619 2.03 -8.25 14.06
N TRP A 620 3.22 -8.53 13.54
CA TRP A 620 4.49 -8.25 14.19
C TRP A 620 4.76 -6.76 14.26
N LEU A 621 4.61 -6.04 13.14
CA LEU A 621 4.70 -4.57 13.10
C LEU A 621 3.73 -3.92 14.09
N ALA A 622 2.51 -4.44 14.15
CA ALA A 622 1.43 -3.98 15.00
C ALA A 622 1.70 -4.13 16.51
N LEU A 623 2.62 -4.98 16.95
CA LEU A 623 3.03 -5.09 18.36
C LEU A 623 3.84 -3.89 18.86
N GLY A 624 4.32 -3.02 17.98
CA GLY A 624 5.15 -1.87 18.33
C GLY A 624 6.48 -2.26 18.98
N GLY A 625 6.99 -1.43 19.89
CA GLY A 625 8.24 -1.72 20.62
C GLY A 625 9.52 -1.61 19.77
N GLY A 626 9.51 -0.71 18.78
CA GLY A 626 10.63 -0.49 17.86
C GLY A 626 10.67 -1.46 16.67
N ARG A 627 9.69 -2.34 16.54
CA ARG A 627 9.51 -3.21 15.37
C ARG A 627 9.22 -2.36 14.14
N ALA A 628 10.05 -2.52 13.12
CA ALA A 628 9.96 -1.81 11.86
C ALA A 628 10.54 -2.67 10.74
N ASP A 629 10.11 -2.41 9.51
CA ASP A 629 10.70 -2.97 8.31
C ASP A 629 12.13 -2.44 8.10
N PRO A 630 12.98 -3.16 7.34
CA PRO A 630 14.32 -2.69 7.02
C PRO A 630 14.28 -1.33 6.31
N ALA A 631 15.09 -0.38 6.81
CA ALA A 631 15.24 0.95 6.21
C ALA A 631 16.35 1.00 5.14
N ASP A 632 17.12 -0.08 4.98
CA ASP A 632 18.19 -0.20 4.00
C ASP A 632 17.65 -0.01 2.57
N GLU A 633 18.28 0.89 1.80
CA GLU A 633 17.91 1.16 0.40
C GLU A 633 17.98 -0.10 -0.47
N GLU A 634 19.00 -0.94 -0.24
CA GLU A 634 19.14 -2.24 -0.91
C GLU A 634 17.90 -3.11 -0.73
N TRP A 635 17.37 -3.17 0.50
CA TRP A 635 16.17 -3.94 0.76
C TRP A 635 14.95 -3.24 0.17
N ARG A 636 14.75 -1.96 0.46
CA ARG A 636 13.57 -1.18 0.06
C ARG A 636 13.38 -1.10 -1.45
N ASP A 637 14.46 -0.95 -2.19
CA ASP A 637 14.42 -0.65 -3.63
C ASP A 637 14.50 -1.93 -4.48
N THR A 638 14.74 -3.10 -3.86
CA THR A 638 14.60 -4.40 -4.54
C THR A 638 13.16 -4.62 -4.98
N ALA A 639 12.96 -4.93 -6.27
CA ALA A 639 11.65 -5.08 -6.87
C ALA A 639 11.44 -6.45 -7.52
N TRP A 640 10.20 -6.95 -7.44
CA TRP A 640 9.83 -8.30 -7.88
C TRP A 640 8.93 -8.25 -9.10
N GLY A 641 9.46 -8.72 -10.23
CA GLY A 641 8.68 -8.86 -11.46
C GLY A 641 7.76 -10.07 -11.40
N LEU A 642 6.45 -9.86 -11.53
CA LEU A 642 5.39 -10.88 -11.53
C LEU A 642 4.33 -10.51 -12.60
N PHE A 643 3.20 -11.21 -12.65
CA PHE A 643 2.15 -10.98 -13.66
C PHE A 643 0.85 -10.47 -13.03
N ASP A 644 0.24 -9.45 -13.65
CA ASP A 644 -1.07 -8.93 -13.26
C ASP A 644 -2.24 -9.81 -13.79
N ALA A 645 -3.48 -9.42 -13.44
CA ALA A 645 -4.69 -10.12 -13.89
C ALA A 645 -4.90 -10.09 -15.42
N ALA A 646 -4.33 -9.11 -16.12
CA ALA A 646 -4.34 -9.03 -17.57
C ALA A 646 -3.27 -9.91 -18.23
N GLY A 647 -2.30 -10.41 -17.45
CA GLY A 647 -1.18 -11.23 -17.91
C GLY A 647 0.03 -10.39 -18.33
N ASN A 648 0.08 -9.11 -17.98
CA ASN A 648 1.24 -8.25 -18.22
C ASN A 648 2.27 -8.44 -17.12
N ARG A 649 3.55 -8.35 -17.47
CA ARG A 649 4.62 -8.34 -16.49
C ARG A 649 4.69 -6.97 -15.80
N VAL A 650 4.60 -6.98 -14.49
CA VAL A 650 4.57 -5.81 -13.61
C VAL A 650 5.53 -6.02 -12.44
N SER A 651 5.93 -4.95 -11.75
CA SER A 651 6.90 -5.04 -10.66
C SER A 651 6.54 -4.09 -9.53
N LEU A 652 6.73 -4.55 -8.29
CA LEU A 652 6.64 -3.73 -7.08
C LEU A 652 7.93 -3.88 -6.26
N ALA A 653 8.44 -2.74 -5.77
CA ALA A 653 9.56 -2.69 -4.84
C ALA A 653 9.11 -3.04 -3.42
N ASN A 654 10.02 -3.52 -2.57
CA ASN A 654 9.74 -3.84 -1.16
C ASN A 654 9.17 -2.63 -0.41
N GLY A 655 9.66 -1.42 -0.68
CA GLY A 655 9.12 -0.18 -0.12
C GLY A 655 7.66 0.10 -0.48
N GLN A 656 7.16 -0.44 -1.59
CA GLN A 656 5.75 -0.38 -1.98
C GLN A 656 4.95 -1.52 -1.36
N LEU A 657 5.58 -2.65 -1.05
CA LEU A 657 4.92 -3.84 -0.50
C LEU A 657 4.64 -3.75 1.01
N VAL A 658 5.33 -2.86 1.73
CA VAL A 658 5.12 -2.70 3.18
C VAL A 658 3.77 -2.08 3.54
N ASP A 659 3.22 -1.20 2.69
CA ASP A 659 1.90 -0.59 2.90
C ASP A 659 0.76 -1.42 2.27
N THR A 660 0.36 -2.48 2.98
CA THR A 660 -0.73 -3.37 2.51
C THR A 660 -2.06 -2.63 2.31
N ALA A 661 -2.38 -1.64 3.15
CA ALA A 661 -3.69 -0.97 3.12
C ALA A 661 -3.74 0.15 2.08
N GLY A 662 -2.71 0.99 2.05
CA GLY A 662 -2.62 2.17 1.20
C GLY A 662 -2.16 1.88 -0.22
N GLN A 663 -1.13 1.04 -0.36
CA GLN A 663 -0.53 0.73 -1.65
C GLN A 663 -1.17 -0.52 -2.29
N LEU A 664 -1.35 -1.59 -1.51
CA LEU A 664 -1.85 -2.88 -2.04
C LEU A 664 -3.37 -3.05 -1.90
N GLY A 665 -4.04 -2.13 -1.20
CA GLY A 665 -5.50 -2.13 -1.07
C GLY A 665 -6.08 -3.36 -0.36
N TYR A 666 -5.38 -3.96 0.60
CA TYR A 666 -5.91 -5.02 1.46
C TYR A 666 -5.46 -4.92 2.92
N VAL A 667 -6.25 -5.48 3.83
CA VAL A 667 -5.93 -5.71 5.24
C VAL A 667 -6.41 -7.10 5.66
N TYR A 668 -6.05 -7.50 6.86
CA TYR A 668 -6.58 -8.70 7.50
C TYR A 668 -7.75 -8.36 8.44
N GLN A 669 -8.70 -9.28 8.58
CA GLN A 669 -9.92 -9.12 9.41
C GLN A 669 -9.62 -8.78 10.89
N GLU A 670 -8.47 -9.20 11.41
CA GLU A 670 -8.05 -8.85 12.75
C GLU A 670 -7.54 -7.40 12.81
N GLY A 671 -8.27 -6.51 13.48
CA GLY A 671 -7.74 -5.23 13.91
C GLY A 671 -6.70 -5.46 15.01
N VAL A 672 -5.41 -5.39 14.66
CA VAL A 672 -4.24 -5.24 15.55
C VAL A 672 -4.50 -5.53 17.04
N ALA A 673 -4.33 -6.80 17.42
CA ALA A 673 -3.52 -7.26 18.56
C ALA A 673 -3.63 -8.79 18.66
N PRO A 674 -2.56 -9.57 18.44
CA PRO A 674 -2.49 -10.90 19.02
C PRO A 674 -2.58 -10.73 20.53
N GLY A 675 -3.66 -11.22 21.13
CA GLY A 675 -3.78 -11.31 22.58
C GLY A 675 -2.55 -12.00 23.13
N ALA A 676 -1.76 -11.26 23.90
CA ALA A 676 -0.63 -11.81 24.63
C ALA A 676 -1.13 -12.95 25.53
N ARG A 677 -0.61 -14.17 25.30
CA ARG A 677 -0.14 -15.05 26.39
C ARG A 677 1.09 -15.84 25.92
N PRO A 678 2.29 -15.48 26.40
CA PRO A 678 3.43 -16.38 26.40
C PRO A 678 3.14 -17.51 27.40
N GLY A 679 3.04 -18.74 26.91
CA GLY A 679 3.29 -19.94 27.72
C GLY A 679 4.75 -20.40 27.65
N VAL A 680 5.52 -19.78 26.77
CA VAL A 680 6.96 -19.93 26.67
C VAL A 680 7.51 -18.52 26.64
N GLU A 681 8.11 -18.07 27.74
CA GLU A 681 8.87 -16.83 27.72
C GLU A 681 10.06 -17.02 26.76
N PRO A 682 10.14 -16.29 25.64
CA PRO A 682 11.38 -16.17 24.90
C PRO A 682 12.25 -15.20 25.68
N ILE A 683 12.99 -15.73 26.66
CA ILE A 683 14.00 -14.95 27.36
C ILE A 683 15.18 -14.82 26.39
N MET A 684 15.20 -13.76 25.59
CA MET A 684 16.40 -13.38 24.85
C MET A 684 17.34 -12.64 25.82
N SER A 685 18.60 -13.08 25.92
CA SER A 685 19.59 -12.38 26.73
C SER A 685 19.98 -11.04 26.08
N ALA A 686 20.42 -10.09 26.92
CA ALA A 686 21.03 -8.85 26.43
C ALA A 686 22.29 -9.18 25.60
N ARG A 687 22.41 -8.59 24.41
CA ARG A 687 23.53 -8.82 23.48
C ARG A 687 24.86 -8.35 24.07
N SER A 688 25.94 -9.09 23.81
CA SER A 688 27.33 -8.65 23.99
C SER A 688 28.00 -8.36 22.65
N ASP A 689 28.92 -7.38 22.65
CA ASP A 689 29.81 -7.10 21.51
C ASP A 689 30.93 -8.16 21.44
N GLY A 690 31.04 -8.89 20.32
CA GLY A 690 32.10 -9.89 20.07
C GLY A 690 31.74 -10.95 19.01
N GLU A 691 32.71 -11.64 18.42
CA GLU A 691 32.44 -12.82 17.56
C GLU A 691 32.16 -14.06 18.41
N PRO A 692 31.25 -14.98 18.02
CA PRO A 692 31.01 -16.20 18.76
C PRO A 692 32.26 -17.08 18.76
N GLU A 693 32.72 -17.47 19.94
CA GLU A 693 33.87 -18.35 20.14
C GLU A 693 33.39 -19.80 20.27
N PHE A 694 33.97 -20.68 19.45
CA PHE A 694 33.71 -22.12 19.53
C PHE A 694 34.18 -22.67 20.88
N VAL A 695 33.33 -23.41 21.59
CA VAL A 695 33.68 -24.00 22.90
C VAL A 695 33.48 -25.50 22.98
N GLY A 696 32.73 -26.11 22.06
CA GLY A 696 32.47 -27.55 22.10
C GLY A 696 31.71 -28.06 20.88
N ALA A 697 31.84 -29.36 20.61
CA ALA A 697 31.13 -30.04 19.53
C ALA A 697 30.94 -31.53 19.81
N SER A 698 29.95 -32.12 19.14
CA SER A 698 29.79 -33.57 19.02
C SER A 698 31.02 -34.21 18.39
N ASP A 699 31.41 -35.37 18.91
CA ASP A 699 32.56 -36.16 18.44
C ASP A 699 32.30 -36.90 17.11
N ARG A 700 31.02 -37.09 16.77
CA ARG A 700 30.58 -37.77 15.55
C ARG A 700 29.32 -37.12 14.95
N PRO A 701 29.11 -37.27 13.64
CA PRO A 701 27.84 -36.94 13.01
C PRO A 701 26.66 -37.72 13.62
N ILE A 702 25.46 -37.17 13.50
CA ILE A 702 24.20 -37.83 13.87
C ILE A 702 23.31 -37.97 12.64
N THR A 703 22.70 -39.14 12.48
CA THR A 703 21.72 -39.41 11.41
C THR A 703 20.33 -39.50 12.00
N LEU A 704 19.38 -38.75 11.43
CA LEU A 704 17.97 -38.74 11.79
C LEU A 704 17.19 -39.57 10.77
N THR A 705 16.44 -40.58 11.22
CA THR A 705 15.78 -41.58 10.36
C THR A 705 14.26 -41.64 10.50
N GLY A 706 13.67 -40.70 11.25
CA GLY A 706 12.25 -40.67 11.60
C GLY A 706 11.97 -41.05 13.05
N ASP A 707 12.99 -41.53 13.77
CA ASP A 707 12.96 -41.93 15.19
C ASP A 707 13.65 -40.89 16.09
N PRO A 708 13.35 -40.88 17.41
CA PRO A 708 14.08 -40.06 18.36
C PRO A 708 15.59 -40.37 18.36
N ALA A 709 16.41 -39.33 18.30
CA ALA A 709 17.87 -39.47 18.28
C ALA A 709 18.52 -38.54 19.31
N ARG A 710 19.74 -38.86 19.75
CA ARG A 710 20.49 -38.06 20.73
C ARG A 710 21.98 -38.03 20.40
N VAL A 711 22.60 -36.87 20.62
CA VAL A 711 24.05 -36.66 20.55
C VAL A 711 24.52 -35.87 21.77
N GLU A 712 25.72 -36.18 22.24
CA GLU A 712 26.39 -35.44 23.30
C GLU A 712 27.32 -34.39 22.69
N VAL A 713 27.34 -33.22 23.29
CA VAL A 713 28.10 -32.05 22.84
C VAL A 713 28.98 -31.59 24.01
N PRO A 714 30.13 -32.25 24.23
CA PRO A 714 31.06 -31.86 25.28
C PRO A 714 31.65 -30.48 25.00
N ILE A 715 31.84 -29.70 26.07
CA ILE A 715 32.55 -28.42 26.03
C ILE A 715 34.00 -28.64 26.47
N ASP A 716 34.94 -28.05 25.74
CA ASP A 716 36.37 -28.13 26.03
C ASP A 716 36.74 -27.17 27.17
N ALA A 717 36.99 -27.73 28.36
CA ALA A 717 37.31 -26.95 29.56
C ALA A 717 38.54 -26.03 29.40
N PRO A 718 39.66 -26.43 28.75
CA PRO A 718 40.76 -25.52 28.41
C PRO A 718 40.32 -24.33 27.55
N THR A 719 39.47 -24.56 26.55
CA THR A 719 38.93 -23.48 25.70
C THR A 719 38.11 -22.49 26.52
N VAL A 720 37.26 -22.96 27.43
CA VAL A 720 36.51 -22.06 28.34
C VAL A 720 37.43 -21.34 29.33
N ALA A 721 38.43 -22.02 29.89
CA ALA A 721 39.36 -21.43 30.86
C ALA A 721 40.30 -20.38 30.24
N ALA A 722 40.57 -20.46 28.93
CA ALA A 722 41.37 -19.48 28.20
C ALA A 722 40.63 -18.16 27.90
N ARG A 723 39.32 -18.11 28.14
CA ARG A 723 38.49 -16.92 27.86
C ARG A 723 38.73 -15.82 28.90
N ARG A 724 38.72 -14.57 28.43
CA ARG A 724 38.94 -13.38 29.29
C ARG A 724 37.73 -13.03 30.17
N ALA A 725 36.52 -13.44 29.77
CA ALA A 725 35.29 -13.26 30.53
C ALA A 725 34.89 -14.55 31.26
N ALA A 726 34.51 -14.46 32.53
CA ALA A 726 34.18 -15.63 33.35
C ALA A 726 32.79 -16.23 33.04
N VAL A 727 31.85 -15.43 32.51
CA VAL A 727 30.49 -15.87 32.17
C VAL A 727 30.11 -15.30 30.80
N PRO A 728 29.78 -16.13 29.80
CA PRO A 728 29.31 -15.65 28.51
C PRO A 728 27.94 -14.97 28.63
N ALA A 729 27.75 -13.90 27.86
CA ALA A 729 26.46 -13.22 27.74
C ALA A 729 25.52 -13.95 26.76
N GLN A 730 26.09 -14.70 25.81
CA GLN A 730 25.35 -15.56 24.89
C GLN A 730 25.92 -16.98 24.80
N VAL A 731 25.01 -17.94 24.72
CA VAL A 731 25.29 -19.35 24.46
C VAL A 731 24.44 -19.82 23.29
N LEU A 732 25.10 -20.20 22.19
CA LEU A 732 24.46 -20.60 20.94
C LEU A 732 24.70 -22.08 20.68
N LEU A 733 23.65 -22.80 20.30
CA LEU A 733 23.69 -24.19 19.84
C LEU A 733 23.53 -24.21 18.31
N ASN A 734 24.52 -24.74 17.59
CA ASN A 734 24.51 -24.80 16.14
C ASN A 734 24.38 -26.25 15.65
N LEU A 735 23.50 -26.46 14.68
CA LEU A 735 23.47 -27.63 13.82
C LEU A 735 24.21 -27.26 12.52
N GLU A 736 25.25 -28.01 12.19
CA GLU A 736 26.15 -27.71 11.07
C GLU A 736 26.24 -28.86 10.09
N ASP A 737 26.52 -28.52 8.84
CA ASP A 737 26.72 -29.47 7.75
C ASP A 737 25.55 -30.45 7.63
N VAL A 738 24.34 -29.91 7.70
CA VAL A 738 23.11 -30.69 7.54
C VAL A 738 22.94 -31.03 6.07
N ALA A 739 22.77 -32.32 5.79
CA ALA A 739 22.61 -32.85 4.44
C ALA A 739 21.59 -33.98 4.40
N ALA A 740 20.82 -34.05 3.32
CA ALA A 740 19.92 -35.15 3.00
C ALA A 740 19.87 -35.35 1.49
N ASP A 741 19.71 -36.59 1.04
CA ASP A 741 19.63 -36.92 -0.40
C ASP A 741 18.30 -36.48 -1.03
N ARG A 742 17.25 -36.34 -0.20
CA ARG A 742 15.92 -35.83 -0.57
C ARG A 742 15.25 -35.23 0.67
N ALA A 743 14.26 -34.36 0.47
CA ALA A 743 13.52 -33.75 1.57
C ALA A 743 12.90 -34.82 2.49
N PRO A 744 13.21 -34.82 3.80
CA PRO A 744 12.58 -35.70 4.77
C PRO A 744 11.16 -35.23 5.08
N ALA A 745 10.21 -36.17 5.14
CA ALA A 745 8.81 -35.90 5.49
C ALA A 745 8.60 -35.74 7.01
N THR A 746 9.55 -35.14 7.73
CA THR A 746 9.48 -35.01 9.19
C THR A 746 10.24 -33.76 9.67
N VAL A 747 9.61 -33.05 10.61
CA VAL A 747 10.21 -31.99 11.43
C VAL A 747 10.71 -32.61 12.73
N TYR A 748 11.80 -32.10 13.30
CA TYR A 748 12.24 -32.51 14.63
C TYR A 748 12.20 -31.34 15.62
N GLU A 749 11.59 -31.58 16.76
CA GLU A 749 11.79 -30.75 17.94
C GLU A 749 13.20 -31.00 18.50
N VAL A 750 13.89 -29.93 18.84
CA VAL A 750 15.23 -29.96 19.42
C VAL A 750 15.12 -29.68 20.91
N TYR A 751 15.66 -30.59 21.70
CA TYR A 751 15.68 -30.50 23.16
C TYR A 751 17.11 -30.54 23.69
N VAL A 752 17.39 -29.77 24.73
CA VAL A 752 18.70 -29.70 25.39
C VAL A 752 18.61 -30.04 26.88
N ARG A 753 19.68 -30.62 27.41
CA ARG A 753 19.91 -30.89 28.85
C ARG A 753 21.38 -30.71 29.19
N PRO A 754 21.75 -30.35 30.44
CA PRO A 754 23.15 -30.38 30.87
C PRO A 754 23.77 -31.78 30.69
N LEU A 755 25.00 -31.85 30.20
CA LEU A 755 25.69 -33.12 30.00
C LEU A 755 25.83 -33.87 31.34
N GLY A 756 25.62 -35.20 31.32
CA GLY A 756 25.70 -36.03 32.53
C GLY A 756 24.47 -35.98 33.45
N THR A 757 23.37 -35.33 33.06
CA THR A 757 22.11 -35.27 33.84
C THR A 757 20.94 -35.98 33.12
N PRO A 758 20.94 -37.32 33.04
CA PRO A 758 19.92 -38.06 32.27
C PRO A 758 18.48 -37.84 32.77
N ASP A 759 18.33 -37.58 34.08
CA ASP A 759 17.04 -37.36 34.75
C ASP A 759 16.55 -35.89 34.68
N ALA A 760 17.36 -34.97 34.15
CA ALA A 760 16.95 -33.58 33.99
C ALA A 760 15.80 -33.45 32.98
N VAL A 761 14.88 -32.53 33.25
CA VAL A 761 13.79 -32.21 32.32
C VAL A 761 14.39 -31.57 31.06
N PRO A 762 14.21 -32.15 29.86
CA PRO A 762 14.65 -31.54 28.61
C PRO A 762 13.97 -30.19 28.37
N HIS A 763 14.76 -29.19 27.98
CA HIS A 763 14.25 -27.90 27.54
C HIS A 763 14.10 -27.87 26.02
N HIS A 764 12.93 -27.50 25.52
CA HIS A 764 12.68 -27.34 24.08
C HIS A 764 13.26 -26.02 23.60
N VAL A 765 14.15 -26.06 22.61
CA VAL A 765 14.82 -24.85 22.09
C VAL A 765 14.25 -24.36 20.76
N GLY A 766 13.44 -25.19 20.12
CA GLY A 766 12.83 -24.92 18.82
C GLY A 766 12.81 -26.15 17.93
N ASN A 767 12.48 -25.95 16.66
CA ASN A 767 12.39 -27.02 15.68
C ASN A 767 13.49 -26.89 14.62
N VAL A 768 13.79 -28.03 13.99
CA VAL A 768 14.53 -28.10 12.74
C VAL A 768 13.64 -28.76 11.69
N SER A 769 13.36 -28.00 10.63
CA SER A 769 12.72 -28.46 9.40
C SER A 769 13.72 -28.41 8.26
N PHE A 770 13.50 -29.25 7.25
CA PHE A 770 14.38 -29.45 6.11
C PHE A 770 13.68 -29.13 4.78
N PHE A 771 12.64 -28.30 4.83
CA PHE A 771 11.95 -27.82 3.64
C PHE A 771 12.96 -27.12 2.70
N GLY A 772 13.02 -27.55 1.45
CA GLY A 772 13.95 -27.03 0.44
C GLY A 772 15.39 -27.55 0.50
N ILE A 773 15.71 -28.54 1.36
CA ILE A 773 17.07 -29.09 1.49
C ILE A 773 17.58 -29.75 0.18
N ASP A 774 16.67 -30.30 -0.61
CA ASP A 774 16.89 -30.89 -1.93
C ASP A 774 17.27 -29.86 -3.00
N HIS A 775 16.90 -28.59 -2.82
CA HIS A 775 17.34 -27.50 -3.71
C HIS A 775 18.78 -27.04 -3.45
N LEU A 776 19.43 -27.53 -2.39
CA LEU A 776 20.81 -27.16 -2.05
C LEU A 776 21.87 -27.91 -2.88
N GLY A 777 21.56 -29.14 -3.32
CA GLY A 777 22.53 -30.05 -3.95
C GLY A 777 23.03 -29.62 -5.34
N GLY A 778 22.24 -28.85 -6.08
CA GLY A 778 22.56 -28.47 -7.47
C GLY A 778 23.62 -27.37 -7.62
N ARG A 779 23.85 -26.54 -6.59
CA ARG A 779 24.83 -25.43 -6.61
C ARG A 779 26.11 -25.71 -5.84
N ALA A 780 26.10 -26.67 -4.90
CA ALA A 780 27.28 -27.08 -4.14
C ALA A 780 28.41 -27.68 -5.00
N ALA A 781 28.11 -28.15 -6.22
CA ALA A 781 29.10 -28.72 -7.14
C ALA A 781 29.85 -27.69 -7.99
N ALA A 782 29.39 -26.44 -8.07
CA ALA A 782 29.90 -25.44 -9.03
C ALA A 782 30.91 -24.46 -8.41
N GLU A 783 30.92 -24.30 -7.10
CA GLU A 783 31.81 -23.38 -6.39
C GLU A 783 32.35 -24.09 -5.15
N ASP A 784 33.67 -24.17 -4.98
CA ASP A 784 34.38 -24.71 -3.80
C ASP A 784 33.95 -23.98 -2.50
N ARG A 785 32.72 -24.21 -2.04
CA ARG A 785 32.14 -23.60 -0.83
C ARG A 785 31.92 -24.71 0.21
N PRO A 786 32.86 -24.88 1.16
CA PRO A 786 32.65 -25.78 2.28
C PRO A 786 31.57 -25.18 3.19
N HIS A 787 30.72 -26.06 3.73
CA HIS A 787 29.70 -25.88 4.78
C HIS A 787 28.24 -25.83 4.30
N GLY A 788 27.50 -26.92 4.59
CA GLY A 788 26.08 -27.13 4.21
C GLY A 788 25.07 -26.34 5.05
N PHE A 789 23.78 -26.66 4.95
CA PHE A 789 22.69 -26.03 5.72
C PHE A 789 22.99 -25.96 7.22
N ARG A 790 22.63 -24.85 7.86
CA ARG A 790 22.88 -24.59 9.29
C ARG A 790 21.62 -24.11 10.00
N ARG A 791 21.49 -24.46 11.29
CA ARG A 791 20.44 -23.96 12.19
C ARG A 791 21.06 -23.59 13.54
N THR A 792 20.83 -22.35 13.98
CA THR A 792 21.33 -21.84 15.27
C THR A 792 20.18 -21.61 16.24
N PHE A 793 20.35 -22.06 17.48
CA PHE A 793 19.44 -21.80 18.59
C PHE A 793 20.15 -20.98 19.67
N ASP A 794 19.57 -19.85 20.06
CA ASP A 794 19.96 -19.14 21.27
C ASP A 794 19.42 -19.87 22.50
N ILE A 795 20.31 -20.38 23.35
CA ILE A 795 19.99 -21.08 24.60
C ILE A 795 20.47 -20.31 25.85
N SER A 796 20.83 -19.04 25.67
CA SER A 796 21.52 -18.22 26.68
C SER A 796 20.74 -18.11 27.98
N ALA A 797 19.45 -17.81 27.91
CA ALA A 797 18.64 -17.62 29.10
C ALA A 797 18.40 -18.91 29.87
N TRP A 798 18.21 -20.02 29.16
CA TRP A 798 18.10 -21.33 29.79
C TRP A 798 19.41 -21.69 30.50
N VAL A 799 20.57 -21.44 29.88
CA VAL A 799 21.88 -21.64 30.52
C VAL A 799 22.07 -20.71 31.72
N ALA A 800 21.65 -19.44 31.64
CA ALA A 800 21.71 -18.50 32.75
C ALA A 800 20.89 -18.97 33.95
N GLU A 801 19.64 -19.42 33.71
CA GLU A 801 18.77 -19.96 34.76
C GLU A 801 19.38 -21.21 35.43
N LEU A 802 19.99 -22.09 34.65
CA LEU A 802 20.69 -23.26 35.18
C LEU A 802 21.95 -22.88 35.97
N ARG A 803 22.70 -21.86 35.54
CA ARG A 803 23.85 -21.34 36.29
C ARG A 803 23.42 -20.76 37.63
N ASP A 804 22.32 -20.02 37.67
CA ASP A 804 21.77 -19.45 38.90
C ASP A 804 21.35 -20.53 39.91
N ARG A 805 20.92 -21.71 39.42
CA ARG A 805 20.64 -22.90 40.23
C ARG A 805 21.87 -23.76 40.55
N GLY A 806 23.03 -23.48 39.96
CA GLY A 806 24.23 -24.31 40.07
C GLY A 806 24.15 -25.65 39.31
N GLU A 807 23.24 -25.76 38.34
CA GLU A 807 22.97 -26.96 37.54
C GLU A 807 23.73 -26.99 36.21
N TRP A 808 24.32 -25.86 35.78
CA TRP A 808 25.17 -25.78 34.59
C TRP A 808 26.65 -25.79 34.98
N THR A 809 27.38 -26.83 34.57
CA THR A 809 28.78 -27.08 34.96
C THR A 809 29.79 -26.79 33.85
N ASP A 810 29.36 -26.18 32.74
CA ASP A 810 30.15 -26.01 31.51
C ASP A 810 30.77 -27.33 30.99
N ALA A 811 30.25 -28.49 31.39
CA ALA A 811 30.68 -29.81 30.88
C ALA A 811 30.17 -30.08 29.45
N GLY A 812 29.10 -29.39 29.03
CA GLY A 812 28.45 -29.54 27.74
C GLY A 812 26.95 -29.75 27.83
N ALA A 813 26.34 -30.19 26.73
CA ALA A 813 24.93 -30.51 26.67
C ALA A 813 24.66 -31.86 25.97
N ALA A 814 23.56 -32.52 26.35
CA ALA A 814 22.98 -33.61 25.57
C ALA A 814 21.82 -33.05 24.73
N VAL A 815 21.91 -33.20 23.41
CA VAL A 815 20.92 -32.70 22.45
C VAL A 815 20.09 -33.87 21.94
N SER A 816 18.77 -33.77 22.09
CA SER A 816 17.82 -34.79 21.65
C SER A 816 16.92 -34.24 20.55
N PHE A 817 16.74 -35.01 19.49
CA PHE A 817 15.85 -34.73 18.37
C PHE A 817 14.62 -35.62 18.50
N ARG A 818 13.43 -35.03 18.50
CA ARG A 818 12.17 -35.77 18.59
C ARG A 818 11.31 -35.48 17.36
N PRO A 819 10.89 -36.50 16.61
CA PRO A 819 10.10 -36.27 15.41
C PRO A 819 8.71 -35.74 15.76
N VAL A 820 8.28 -34.68 15.09
CA VAL A 820 6.94 -34.11 15.22
C VAL A 820 5.93 -35.01 14.50
N ARG A 821 4.76 -35.18 15.11
CA ARG A 821 3.63 -35.95 14.55
C ARG A 821 2.37 -35.09 14.56
N VAL A 822 1.50 -35.32 13.59
CA VAL A 822 0.17 -34.68 13.57
C VAL A 822 -0.70 -35.26 14.69
N GLU A 823 -1.59 -34.44 15.23
CA GLU A 823 -2.50 -34.80 16.31
C GLU A 823 -3.80 -35.32 15.70
N VAL A 824 -4.12 -36.61 15.90
CA VAL A 824 -5.40 -37.17 15.47
C VAL A 824 -6.43 -37.02 16.61
N PRO A 825 -7.47 -36.16 16.47
CA PRO A 825 -8.49 -35.97 17.50
C PRO A 825 -9.26 -37.27 17.81
N PRO A 826 -9.83 -37.43 19.02
CA PRO A 826 -10.54 -38.66 19.41
C PRO A 826 -11.69 -39.03 18.46
N ASP A 827 -12.48 -38.04 18.03
CA ASP A 827 -13.58 -38.21 17.07
C ASP A 827 -13.09 -38.70 15.71
N VAL A 828 -11.95 -38.20 15.23
CA VAL A 828 -11.31 -38.68 14.00
C VAL A 828 -10.75 -40.09 14.18
N ARG A 829 -10.13 -40.41 15.33
CA ARG A 829 -9.59 -41.75 15.61
C ARG A 829 -10.66 -42.84 15.62
N GLU A 830 -11.88 -42.51 16.03
CA GLU A 830 -13.00 -43.45 16.07
C GLU A 830 -13.62 -43.70 14.68
N SER A 831 -13.52 -42.72 13.76
CA SER A 831 -14.09 -42.81 12.41
C SER A 831 -13.08 -43.17 11.31
N ALA A 832 -11.77 -42.96 11.53
CA ALA A 832 -10.74 -43.13 10.52
C ALA A 832 -10.29 -44.59 10.36
N ASP A 833 -9.76 -44.92 9.18
CA ASP A 833 -9.13 -46.22 8.93
C ASP A 833 -7.92 -46.41 9.87
N PRO A 834 -7.79 -47.55 10.59
CA PRO A 834 -6.63 -47.84 11.42
C PRO A 834 -5.27 -47.67 10.71
N ALA A 835 -5.22 -47.86 9.38
CA ALA A 835 -4.03 -47.61 8.58
C ALA A 835 -3.68 -46.12 8.47
N VAL A 836 -4.67 -45.22 8.49
CA VAL A 836 -4.47 -43.76 8.51
C VAL A 836 -3.97 -43.31 9.89
N VAL A 837 -4.52 -43.88 10.95
CA VAL A 837 -4.04 -43.63 12.33
C VAL A 837 -2.59 -44.12 12.50
N ALA A 838 -2.23 -45.25 11.88
CA ALA A 838 -0.85 -45.75 11.86
C ALA A 838 0.09 -44.85 11.02
N ALA A 839 -0.36 -44.40 9.84
CA ALA A 839 0.39 -43.50 8.97
C ALA A 839 0.66 -42.12 9.59
N ALA A 840 -0.21 -41.66 10.50
CA ALA A 840 0.03 -40.44 11.31
C ALA A 840 1.23 -40.58 12.26
N VAL A 841 1.68 -41.81 12.56
CA VAL A 841 2.72 -42.14 13.53
C VAL A 841 4.00 -42.68 12.88
N GLU A 842 3.90 -43.34 11.71
CA GLU A 842 5.01 -43.96 10.97
C GLU A 842 5.39 -43.17 9.71
N ALA A 843 6.14 -42.07 9.86
CA ALA A 843 6.81 -41.46 8.71
C ALA A 843 8.16 -42.18 8.48
N GLN A 844 8.25 -43.02 7.45
CA GLN A 844 9.56 -43.41 6.90
C GLN A 844 10.21 -42.14 6.34
N SER A 845 11.10 -41.52 7.12
CA SER A 845 11.82 -40.32 6.71
C SER A 845 13.04 -40.70 5.88
N ALA A 846 13.34 -39.90 4.85
CA ALA A 846 14.67 -39.92 4.27
C ALA A 846 15.70 -39.63 5.39
N PRO A 847 16.83 -40.35 5.44
CA PRO A 847 17.87 -40.07 6.42
C PRO A 847 18.44 -38.66 6.24
N VAL A 848 18.55 -37.92 7.33
CA VAL A 848 19.26 -36.63 7.37
C VAL A 848 20.52 -36.79 8.19
N THR A 849 21.66 -36.36 7.67
CA THR A 849 22.92 -36.31 8.42
C THR A 849 23.16 -34.88 8.91
N ILE A 850 23.38 -34.73 10.21
CA ILE A 850 23.94 -33.50 10.79
C ILE A 850 25.42 -33.79 11.04
N GLY A 851 26.29 -33.13 10.27
CA GLY A 851 27.74 -33.37 10.33
C GLY A 851 28.34 -33.01 11.69
N ARG A 852 27.84 -31.95 12.33
CA ARG A 852 28.28 -31.53 13.67
C ARG A 852 27.19 -30.78 14.43
N VAL A 853 27.11 -31.02 15.73
CA VAL A 853 26.36 -30.17 16.67
C VAL A 853 27.37 -29.47 17.58
N SER A 854 27.33 -28.15 17.66
CA SER A 854 28.35 -27.36 18.37
C SER A 854 27.75 -26.30 19.29
N ILE A 855 28.53 -25.88 20.29
CA ILE A 855 28.20 -24.81 21.21
C ILE A 855 29.22 -23.68 21.04
N PHE A 856 28.71 -22.46 20.92
CA PHE A 856 29.49 -21.23 20.88
C PHE A 856 29.14 -20.34 22.06
N TYR A 857 30.15 -19.65 22.58
CA TYR A 857 29.98 -18.64 23.62
C TYR A 857 30.31 -17.25 23.07
N ARG A 858 29.57 -16.25 23.53
CA ARG A 858 29.76 -14.85 23.15
C ARG A 858 29.56 -13.91 24.35
#